data_AF-A0A6J1BD61-F1
#
_entry.id   AF-A0A6J1BD61-F1
#
_cell.length_a   1.000
_cell.length_b   1.000
_cell.length_c   1.000
_cell.angle_alpha   90.00
_cell.angle_beta   90.00
_cell.angle_gamma   90.00
#
_symmetry.space_group_name_H-M   'P 1'
#
loop_
_entity.id
_entity.type
_entity.pdbx_description
1 polymer ?
#
loop_
_entity_poly.entity_id
_entity_poly.type
_entity_poly.pdbx_seq_one_letter_code
_entity_poly.pdbx_strand_id
1 'polypeptide(L)'
;MIKIKNTNFYETTEGVEFKWAAHGDRCELGCGILSLPVIEPQSSYDIEWKSGPWYPLWASSDAEEIFLTITAKLLHSKRWVEAGHVVSSIQVQLPAKRDIVPHFKSFRVTSAPFHTQFLSVFPKSEAMSVIGEAALAAFFDALFSKLAELLDVVTEKQVREELHKWERILASIQAVLDDAEEKHVKNRHVKRWPKRAIERPPTTSLVTETEVYGRANDKDAIFELISNRNVAEICVIPIVGMGGIGKTTLAKLVYNDTRVNNYFDLKAWVCISEIFDIMDITKSILREVGSEHNIDQYSLNKLQTELKEKLSGKKLLLILDDLWHQNPNDWADLLAPFGEGTTIIVTTRDQSVSSMTRTVRADHTLQKLSDEDCLSVLTHRALGAKDFTRHPNLEEIGRKIVKKCNGLPLAVKTIGGLLRNKVDLDAWKDIQESETWNLPEERSNIIPALRISYHHLPPCLKRCFAYCAILPKDYEFTEMEIVWLWMAEGFLQVEAVKQNEDLGKEIFQELVSRSFFEISSHDKSRYVMHDLINDLAQSITKEICFRVEGDKILNISKHARHSSYIGGWRDGIKKFQVFYGTEHLRTFLPLKLPNKGGCYISNQVLSDLLPKLKCLRVLSLEGYHLTELPDVFGDLIHLRYLNFSYTRIKTLPDSICKLCNLETLILRMCHNLEEFPSRMRDLINLRHLDFTGLEVAEACASNRSKQTGLERR
;
A
#
# COMPACT_ATOMS: atom_id res chain seq x y z
N MET A 1 5.31 28.39 -32.42
CA MET A 1 4.24 28.92 -33.30
C MET A 1 4.45 28.35 -34.70
N ILE A 2 3.42 27.73 -35.29
CA ILE A 2 3.10 27.64 -36.74
C ILE A 2 1.67 27.05 -36.81
N LYS A 3 0.85 27.48 -37.78
CA LYS A 3 -0.60 27.19 -37.82
C LYS A 3 -1.12 27.19 -39.27
N ILE A 4 -1.48 26.03 -39.80
CA ILE A 4 -2.25 25.83 -41.07
C ILE A 4 -3.09 24.55 -40.84
N LYS A 5 -4.43 24.45 -40.87
CA LYS A 5 -5.57 24.88 -41.74
C LYS A 5 -5.98 23.90 -42.87
N ASN A 6 -6.97 23.05 -42.54
CA ASN A 6 -8.15 22.56 -43.29
C ASN A 6 -8.11 21.91 -44.70
N THR A 7 -9.18 21.11 -44.91
CA THR A 7 -9.77 20.50 -46.14
C THR A 7 -9.33 19.05 -46.46
N ASN A 8 -10.18 18.11 -46.89
CA ASN A 8 -11.66 18.04 -47.01
C ASN A 8 -12.15 16.56 -46.97
N PHE A 9 -13.45 16.34 -46.74
CA PHE A 9 -14.15 15.05 -46.95
C PHE A 9 -14.27 14.72 -48.45
N TYR A 10 -14.28 13.42 -48.80
CA TYR A 10 -15.20 12.83 -49.79
C TYR A 10 -15.33 11.31 -49.56
N GLU A 11 -16.55 10.79 -49.72
CA GLU A 11 -16.85 9.35 -49.78
C GLU A 11 -16.59 8.80 -51.18
N THR A 12 -16.24 7.52 -51.29
CA THR A 12 -16.88 6.62 -52.26
C THR A 12 -16.87 5.18 -51.75
N THR A 13 -18.05 4.57 -51.73
CA THR A 13 -18.26 3.13 -51.63
C THR A 13 -17.90 2.44 -52.94
N GLU A 14 -17.24 1.28 -52.88
CA GLU A 14 -17.56 0.16 -53.79
C GLU A 14 -17.08 -1.15 -53.17
N GLY A 15 -17.96 -2.15 -53.14
CA GLY A 15 -17.68 -3.46 -52.58
C GLY A 15 -17.35 -4.47 -53.66
N VAL A 16 -16.45 -5.42 -53.36
CA VAL A 16 -16.28 -6.64 -54.15
C VAL A 16 -16.30 -7.83 -53.20
N GLU A 17 -17.26 -8.72 -53.41
CA GLU A 17 -17.42 -10.00 -52.71
C GLU A 17 -16.83 -11.15 -53.57
N PHE A 18 -16.88 -12.38 -53.04
CA PHE A 18 -16.51 -13.66 -53.67
C PHE A 18 -15.00 -14.00 -53.66
N LYS A 19 -14.57 -15.27 -53.52
CA LYS A 19 -15.28 -16.52 -53.20
C LYS A 19 -14.27 -17.53 -52.64
N TRP A 20 -14.69 -18.40 -51.73
CA TRP A 20 -13.94 -19.63 -51.43
C TRP A 20 -14.27 -20.72 -52.45
N ALA A 21 -13.25 -21.37 -52.98
CA ALA A 21 -13.37 -22.65 -53.69
C ALA A 21 -12.09 -23.47 -53.45
N ALA A 22 -12.24 -24.75 -53.09
CA ALA A 22 -11.13 -25.67 -52.85
C ALA A 22 -11.17 -26.81 -53.87
N HIS A 23 -10.00 -27.21 -54.40
CA HIS A 23 -9.56 -28.61 -54.53
C HIS A 23 -8.28 -28.74 -55.36
N GLY A 24 -7.44 -29.72 -55.02
CA GLY A 24 -6.80 -30.58 -56.03
C GLY A 24 -5.33 -30.32 -56.40
N ASP A 25 -4.43 -30.91 -55.62
CA ASP A 25 -3.29 -31.72 -56.08
C ASP A 25 -2.27 -31.23 -57.15
N ARG A 26 -1.01 -31.22 -56.69
CA ARG A 26 0.30 -31.37 -57.36
C ARG A 26 1.13 -30.12 -57.66
N CYS A 27 2.43 -30.34 -57.48
CA CYS A 27 3.53 -29.38 -57.58
C CYS A 27 3.90 -29.07 -59.03
N GLU A 28 4.52 -27.91 -59.24
CA GLU A 28 5.88 -27.86 -59.80
C GLU A 28 6.58 -26.54 -59.43
N LEU A 29 7.89 -26.57 -59.19
CA LEU A 29 8.69 -25.37 -58.98
C LEU A 29 9.08 -24.76 -60.33
N GLY A 30 8.80 -23.47 -60.53
CA GLY A 30 9.29 -22.71 -61.68
C GLY A 30 9.70 -21.29 -61.26
N CYS A 31 11.00 -20.99 -61.33
CA CYS A 31 11.48 -19.62 -61.14
C CYS A 31 11.03 -18.73 -62.30
N GLY A 32 10.33 -17.64 -62.02
CA GLY A 32 9.93 -16.63 -63.00
C GLY A 32 10.17 -15.22 -62.46
N ILE A 33 11.34 -14.65 -62.77
CA ILE A 33 11.61 -13.23 -62.52
C ILE A 33 10.87 -12.42 -63.60
N LEU A 34 10.01 -11.50 -63.18
CA LEU A 34 9.48 -10.44 -64.03
C LEU A 34 9.76 -9.09 -63.36
N SER A 35 10.35 -8.18 -64.14
CA SER A 35 11.04 -7.00 -63.63
C SER A 35 10.33 -5.70 -64.00
N LEU A 36 10.70 -4.63 -63.27
CA LEU A 36 10.54 -3.19 -63.57
C LEU A 36 9.23 -2.50 -63.13
N PRO A 37 9.25 -1.17 -62.90
CA PRO A 37 10.41 -0.26 -62.85
C PRO A 37 10.68 0.36 -61.46
N VAL A 38 11.93 0.78 -61.24
CA VAL A 38 12.34 1.63 -60.11
C VAL A 38 12.03 3.09 -60.42
N ILE A 39 11.54 3.84 -59.44
CA ILE A 39 11.59 5.31 -59.41
C ILE A 39 12.11 5.73 -58.03
N GLU A 40 13.33 6.27 -57.99
CA GLU A 40 13.89 6.92 -56.80
C GLU A 40 13.34 8.35 -56.64
N PRO A 41 13.27 8.86 -55.40
CA PRO A 41 13.57 10.26 -55.15
C PRO A 41 14.80 10.43 -54.26
N GLN A 42 15.73 11.27 -54.71
CA GLN A 42 16.95 11.63 -53.99
C GLN A 42 16.66 12.52 -52.76
N SER A 43 17.31 12.23 -51.63
CA SER A 43 17.97 13.26 -50.80
C SER A 43 18.79 12.61 -49.69
N SER A 44 20.11 12.75 -49.78
CA SER A 44 21.06 12.35 -48.73
C SER A 44 21.18 13.46 -47.68
N TYR A 45 21.05 13.10 -46.41
CA TYR A 45 21.49 13.94 -45.29
C TYR A 45 22.46 13.16 -44.43
N ASP A 46 23.75 13.52 -44.48
CA ASP A 46 24.76 13.02 -43.57
C ASP A 46 24.54 13.58 -42.16
N ILE A 47 24.63 12.71 -41.15
CA ILE A 47 24.59 13.11 -39.74
C ILE A 47 25.89 12.65 -39.08
N GLU A 48 26.86 13.56 -38.96
CA GLU A 48 28.04 13.35 -38.12
C GLU A 48 27.65 13.31 -36.64
N TRP A 49 28.01 12.21 -35.96
CA TRP A 49 27.96 12.14 -34.50
C TRP A 49 29.33 12.43 -33.90
N LYS A 50 29.49 13.57 -33.23
CA LYS A 50 30.68 13.86 -32.40
C LYS A 50 30.56 13.12 -31.07
N SER A 51 31.51 12.22 -30.81
CA SER A 51 31.60 11.46 -29.57
C SER A 51 32.22 12.29 -28.43
N GLY A 52 31.60 12.21 -27.24
CA GLY A 52 32.12 12.71 -25.97
C GLY A 52 32.55 11.55 -25.05
N PRO A 53 33.51 11.72 -24.13
CA PRO A 53 34.39 10.61 -23.76
C PRO A 53 34.04 9.91 -22.43
N TRP A 54 33.18 8.88 -22.45
CA TRP A 54 32.94 8.01 -21.28
C TRP A 54 32.58 6.55 -21.61
N TYR A 55 33.36 5.83 -22.44
CA TYR A 55 33.31 4.36 -22.47
C TYR A 55 34.72 3.72 -22.68
N PRO A 56 35.06 2.65 -21.95
CA PRO A 56 36.35 1.96 -22.09
C PRO A 56 36.39 1.00 -23.30
N LEU A 57 37.56 0.89 -23.91
CA LEU A 57 37.82 0.09 -25.12
C LEU A 57 37.86 -1.42 -24.87
N TRP A 58 36.75 -2.15 -25.07
CA TRP A 58 36.76 -3.56 -25.53
C TRP A 58 35.37 -4.07 -25.94
N ALA A 59 34.98 -3.85 -27.19
CA ALA A 59 33.92 -4.62 -27.87
C ALA A 59 34.21 -4.61 -29.39
N SER A 60 33.92 -5.71 -30.08
CA SER A 60 34.10 -5.82 -31.54
C SER A 60 32.99 -5.08 -32.28
N SER A 61 33.34 -4.14 -33.16
CA SER A 61 32.42 -3.25 -33.88
C SER A 61 31.30 -3.95 -34.65
N ASP A 62 31.60 -5.12 -35.21
CA ASP A 62 30.84 -5.66 -36.34
C ASP A 62 29.47 -6.22 -35.90
N ALA A 63 29.35 -6.73 -34.67
CA ALA A 63 28.07 -7.19 -34.12
C ALA A 63 27.14 -6.02 -33.74
N GLU A 64 27.72 -4.92 -33.28
CA GLU A 64 26.98 -3.71 -32.88
C GLU A 64 26.46 -2.96 -34.12
N GLU A 65 27.25 -2.90 -35.20
CA GLU A 65 26.85 -2.34 -36.50
C GLU A 65 25.71 -3.14 -37.15
N ILE A 66 25.75 -4.48 -37.11
CA ILE A 66 24.67 -5.35 -37.59
C ILE A 66 23.39 -5.12 -36.77
N PHE A 67 23.49 -5.09 -35.43
CA PHE A 67 22.36 -4.90 -34.54
C PHE A 67 21.70 -3.52 -34.72
N LEU A 68 22.50 -2.45 -34.82
CA LEU A 68 22.02 -1.10 -35.09
C LEU A 68 21.36 -0.99 -36.47
N THR A 69 21.94 -1.61 -37.50
CA THR A 69 21.39 -1.60 -38.88
C THR A 69 20.03 -2.30 -38.96
N ILE A 70 19.88 -3.45 -38.30
CA ILE A 70 18.60 -4.19 -38.24
C ILE A 70 17.57 -3.38 -37.44
N THR A 71 17.95 -2.87 -36.27
CA THR A 71 17.06 -2.11 -35.38
C THR A 71 16.56 -0.83 -36.05
N ALA A 72 17.43 -0.08 -36.73
CA ALA A 72 17.06 1.13 -37.47
C ALA A 72 16.06 0.84 -38.61
N LYS A 73 16.28 -0.24 -39.38
CA LYS A 73 15.36 -0.63 -40.47
C LYS A 73 13.99 -1.12 -39.95
N LEU A 74 13.95 -1.80 -38.81
CA LEU A 74 12.69 -2.22 -38.17
C LEU A 74 11.90 -1.03 -37.59
N LEU A 75 12.57 -0.04 -37.01
CA LEU A 75 11.93 1.22 -36.61
C LEU A 75 11.41 2.01 -37.83
N HIS A 76 12.09 1.93 -38.98
CA HIS A 76 11.66 2.61 -40.19
C HIS A 76 10.46 1.93 -40.87
N SER A 77 10.37 0.59 -40.85
CA SER A 77 9.20 -0.14 -41.35
C SER A 77 7.97 0.04 -40.44
N LYS A 78 8.17 0.10 -39.11
CA LYS A 78 7.11 0.41 -38.13
C LYS A 78 6.38 1.71 -38.48
N ARG A 79 7.10 2.78 -38.84
CA ARG A 79 6.49 4.06 -39.27
C ARG A 79 5.62 3.97 -40.52
N TRP A 80 5.90 3.03 -41.44
CA TRP A 80 5.09 2.81 -42.64
C TRP A 80 3.83 1.99 -42.34
N VAL A 81 3.93 1.03 -41.43
CA VAL A 81 2.78 0.26 -40.92
C VAL A 81 1.85 1.15 -40.06
N GLU A 82 2.41 2.02 -39.22
CA GLU A 82 1.66 3.03 -38.45
C GLU A 82 0.97 4.08 -39.36
N ALA A 83 1.44 4.26 -40.59
CA ALA A 83 0.80 5.07 -41.63
C ALA A 83 -0.21 4.28 -42.51
N GLY A 84 -0.46 3.00 -42.21
CA GLY A 84 -1.45 2.16 -42.90
C GLY A 84 -0.96 1.43 -44.15
N HIS A 85 0.35 1.41 -44.43
CA HIS A 85 0.90 0.69 -45.58
C HIS A 85 1.32 -0.74 -45.23
N VAL A 86 1.03 -1.70 -46.12
CA VAL A 86 1.43 -3.10 -45.99
C VAL A 86 2.87 -3.30 -46.47
N VAL A 87 3.79 -3.59 -45.54
CA VAL A 87 5.20 -3.90 -45.86
C VAL A 87 5.32 -5.41 -46.13
N SER A 88 5.48 -5.81 -47.39
CA SER A 88 5.47 -7.22 -47.81
C SER A 88 6.82 -7.93 -47.71
N SER A 89 7.95 -7.21 -47.66
CA SER A 89 9.26 -7.78 -47.33
C SER A 89 10.27 -6.70 -46.90
N ILE A 90 11.33 -7.11 -46.19
CA ILE A 90 12.48 -6.25 -45.82
C ILE A 90 13.75 -7.00 -46.22
N GLN A 91 14.57 -6.42 -47.10
CA GLN A 91 15.87 -6.97 -47.45
C GLN A 91 17.02 -6.26 -46.70
N VAL A 92 17.95 -7.08 -46.20
CA VAL A 92 19.19 -6.65 -45.55
C VAL A 92 20.35 -7.30 -46.30
N GLN A 93 21.21 -6.47 -46.89
CA GLN A 93 22.47 -6.89 -47.47
C GLN A 93 23.59 -6.48 -46.51
N LEU A 94 24.42 -7.45 -46.10
CA LEU A 94 25.61 -7.22 -45.30
C LEU A 94 26.85 -7.18 -46.22
N PRO A 95 27.86 -6.33 -45.93
CA PRO A 95 29.05 -6.24 -46.77
C PRO A 95 29.93 -7.49 -46.64
N ALA A 96 30.21 -8.14 -47.76
CA ALA A 96 31.08 -9.31 -47.78
C ALA A 96 32.57 -8.89 -47.67
N LYS A 97 33.21 -9.17 -46.53
CA LYS A 97 34.67 -9.29 -46.42
C LYS A 97 35.07 -10.62 -45.78
N ARG A 98 36.27 -11.06 -46.13
CA ARG A 98 36.69 -12.46 -46.13
C ARG A 98 37.37 -12.91 -44.83
N ASP A 99 37.42 -14.24 -44.73
CA ASP A 99 38.36 -15.06 -43.94
C ASP A 99 38.14 -15.14 -42.42
N ILE A 100 37.61 -16.29 -42.02
CA ILE A 100 37.19 -16.65 -40.66
C ILE A 100 38.21 -17.62 -40.05
N VAL A 101 38.85 -17.20 -38.94
CA VAL A 101 39.40 -18.07 -37.85
C VAL A 101 40.67 -18.89 -38.23
N PRO A 102 41.64 -19.17 -37.32
CA PRO A 102 41.53 -19.22 -35.84
C PRO A 102 42.56 -18.43 -35.01
N HIS A 103 42.10 -17.86 -33.90
CA HIS A 103 42.61 -18.09 -32.52
C HIS A 103 42.08 -17.01 -31.57
N PHE A 104 40.96 -17.25 -30.88
CA PHE A 104 40.72 -16.65 -29.57
C PHE A 104 39.97 -17.63 -28.67
N LYS A 105 40.53 -17.91 -27.49
CA LYS A 105 39.94 -18.80 -26.48
C LYS A 105 39.18 -17.95 -25.46
N SER A 106 37.97 -18.40 -25.13
CA SER A 106 37.07 -17.90 -24.09
C SER A 106 36.52 -16.48 -24.26
N PHE A 107 35.20 -16.37 -24.12
CA PHE A 107 34.56 -15.17 -23.59
C PHE A 107 33.50 -15.59 -22.57
N ARG A 108 33.20 -14.71 -21.60
CA ARG A 108 32.30 -14.98 -20.48
C ARG A 108 31.20 -13.94 -20.48
N VAL A 109 29.98 -14.33 -20.87
CA VAL A 109 28.83 -13.41 -20.83
C VAL A 109 28.39 -13.23 -19.38
N THR A 110 28.69 -12.07 -18.80
CA THR A 110 28.06 -11.62 -17.55
C THR A 110 26.74 -10.93 -17.86
N SER A 111 25.64 -11.43 -17.30
CA SER A 111 24.31 -10.83 -17.44
C SER A 111 24.21 -9.47 -16.74
N ALA A 112 24.28 -8.40 -17.53
CA ALA A 112 23.83 -7.07 -17.12
C ALA A 112 22.37 -6.87 -17.55
N PRO A 113 21.49 -6.30 -16.71
CA PRO A 113 20.07 -6.17 -17.03
C PRO A 113 19.80 -5.00 -17.99
N PHE A 114 19.71 -5.27 -19.29
CA PHE A 114 19.31 -4.30 -20.34
C PHE A 114 17.82 -3.92 -20.34
N HIS A 115 17.12 -4.10 -19.21
CA HIS A 115 15.67 -4.06 -19.14
C HIS A 115 15.05 -2.65 -19.10
N THR A 116 15.85 -1.58 -18.99
CA THR A 116 15.39 -0.21 -18.72
C THR A 116 15.40 0.75 -19.91
N GLN A 117 16.01 0.41 -21.05
CA GLN A 117 16.04 1.28 -22.23
C GLN A 117 15.03 0.92 -23.34
N PHE A 118 14.47 -0.30 -23.36
CA PHE A 118 13.55 -0.72 -24.43
C PHE A 118 12.07 -0.34 -24.18
N LEU A 119 11.67 -0.13 -22.92
CA LEU A 119 10.29 0.19 -22.54
C LEU A 119 9.83 1.62 -22.90
N SER A 120 10.72 2.47 -23.44
CA SER A 120 10.40 3.83 -23.89
C SER A 120 9.97 3.92 -25.36
N VAL A 121 9.95 2.80 -26.10
CA VAL A 121 9.73 2.75 -27.57
C VAL A 121 8.29 2.36 -27.96
N PHE A 122 7.42 2.10 -26.97
CA PHE A 122 6.01 1.74 -27.17
C PHE A 122 5.06 2.86 -26.73
N PRO A 123 4.06 3.24 -27.55
CA PRO A 123 2.97 4.11 -27.11
C PRO A 123 2.15 3.39 -26.04
N LYS A 124 1.81 4.08 -24.95
CA LYS A 124 0.82 3.60 -23.99
C LYS A 124 -0.58 3.76 -24.58
N SER A 125 -1.15 2.68 -25.12
CA SER A 125 -2.60 2.57 -25.31
C SER A 125 -3.25 2.06 -24.02
N GLU A 126 -4.32 2.71 -23.58
CA GLU A 126 -5.04 2.36 -22.35
C GLU A 126 -5.98 1.15 -22.55
N ALA A 127 -5.44 -0.01 -22.95
CA ALA A 127 -6.19 -1.28 -23.03
C ALA A 127 -5.31 -2.55 -23.12
N MET A 128 -4.15 -2.61 -22.45
CA MET A 128 -3.39 -3.86 -22.29
C MET A 128 -3.45 -4.34 -20.84
N SER A 129 -3.88 -5.59 -20.63
CA SER A 129 -3.90 -6.17 -19.29
C SER A 129 -2.49 -6.59 -18.84
N VAL A 130 -2.23 -6.55 -17.53
CA VAL A 130 -0.95 -6.99 -16.92
C VAL A 130 -0.62 -8.45 -17.25
N ILE A 131 -1.64 -9.27 -17.58
CA ILE A 131 -1.45 -10.65 -18.03
C ILE A 131 -0.85 -10.67 -19.45
N GLY A 132 -1.29 -9.79 -20.35
CA GLY A 132 -0.71 -9.62 -21.68
C GLY A 132 0.74 -9.14 -21.62
N GLU A 133 1.05 -8.17 -20.74
CA GLU A 133 2.42 -7.69 -20.54
C GLU A 133 3.36 -8.79 -20.00
N ALA A 134 2.91 -9.56 -19.00
CA ALA A 134 3.69 -10.67 -18.43
C ALA A 134 3.85 -11.85 -19.41
N ALA A 135 2.83 -12.16 -20.21
CA ALA A 135 2.90 -13.18 -21.25
C ALA A 135 3.87 -12.78 -22.38
N LEU A 136 3.85 -11.51 -22.79
CA LEU A 136 4.80 -10.96 -23.77
C LEU A 136 6.24 -10.97 -23.22
N ALA A 137 6.47 -10.57 -21.96
CA ALA A 137 7.79 -10.63 -21.35
C ALA A 137 8.36 -12.06 -21.31
N ALA A 138 7.57 -13.03 -20.82
CA ALA A 138 7.98 -14.44 -20.80
C ALA A 138 8.17 -15.03 -22.22
N PHE A 139 7.39 -14.57 -23.20
CA PHE A 139 7.56 -14.94 -24.60
C PHE A 139 8.89 -14.39 -25.16
N PHE A 140 9.24 -13.14 -24.89
CA PHE A 140 10.51 -12.56 -25.34
C PHE A 140 11.73 -13.18 -24.64
N ASP A 141 11.66 -13.47 -23.33
CA ASP A 141 12.73 -14.20 -22.64
C ASP A 141 12.94 -15.60 -23.26
N ALA A 142 11.86 -16.33 -23.57
CA ALA A 142 11.94 -17.61 -24.27
C ALA A 142 12.48 -17.48 -25.71
N LEU A 143 12.12 -16.41 -26.42
CA LEU A 143 12.62 -16.08 -27.75
C LEU A 143 14.13 -15.83 -27.73
N PHE A 144 14.62 -14.98 -26.81
CA PHE A 144 16.03 -14.66 -26.68
C PHE A 144 16.87 -15.85 -26.18
N SER A 145 16.34 -16.66 -25.26
CA SER A 145 17.01 -17.88 -24.81
C SER A 145 17.22 -18.89 -25.95
N LYS A 146 16.24 -19.05 -26.85
CA LYS A 146 16.38 -19.93 -28.02
C LYS A 146 17.15 -19.32 -29.19
N LEU A 147 17.14 -17.98 -29.34
CA LEU A 147 18.05 -17.29 -30.25
C LEU A 147 19.51 -17.49 -29.82
N ALA A 148 19.78 -17.54 -28.50
CA ALA A 148 21.09 -17.89 -27.98
C ALA A 148 21.48 -19.35 -28.27
N GLU A 149 20.54 -20.31 -28.17
CA GLU A 149 20.79 -21.71 -28.56
C GLU A 149 21.03 -21.88 -30.08
N LEU A 150 20.33 -21.11 -30.93
CA LEU A 150 20.49 -21.13 -32.38
C LEU A 150 21.82 -20.55 -32.90
N LEU A 151 22.56 -19.83 -32.06
CA LEU A 151 23.83 -19.20 -32.44
C LEU A 151 25.03 -20.14 -32.43
N ASP A 152 24.98 -21.27 -31.71
CA ASP A 152 26.14 -22.17 -31.53
C ASP A 152 26.27 -23.26 -32.61
N VAL A 153 25.14 -23.78 -33.12
CA VAL A 153 25.07 -24.70 -34.27
C VAL A 153 23.68 -24.58 -34.88
N VAL A 154 23.53 -24.40 -36.21
CA VAL A 154 22.37 -24.88 -37.01
C VAL A 154 22.45 -24.42 -38.49
N THR A 155 21.90 -25.20 -39.42
CA THR A 155 21.72 -24.82 -40.84
C THR A 155 20.32 -24.25 -41.12
N GLU A 156 20.18 -23.43 -42.16
CA GLU A 156 18.95 -22.65 -42.51
C GLU A 156 17.62 -23.45 -42.43
N LYS A 157 17.67 -24.75 -42.72
CA LYS A 157 16.50 -25.64 -42.68
C LYS A 157 15.90 -25.81 -41.26
N GLN A 158 16.74 -26.00 -40.23
CA GLN A 158 16.26 -26.19 -38.85
C GLN A 158 15.74 -24.88 -38.25
N VAL A 159 16.29 -23.72 -38.65
CA VAL A 159 15.75 -22.39 -38.28
C VAL A 159 14.32 -22.24 -38.78
N ARG A 160 14.05 -22.66 -40.02
CA ARG A 160 12.73 -22.59 -40.66
C ARG A 160 11.71 -23.54 -40.00
N GLU A 161 12.15 -24.72 -39.58
CA GLU A 161 11.31 -25.69 -38.85
C GLU A 161 10.93 -25.19 -37.45
N GLU A 162 11.85 -24.59 -36.69
CA GLU A 162 11.51 -23.95 -35.41
C GLU A 162 10.65 -22.69 -35.59
N LEU A 163 10.85 -21.88 -36.64
CA LEU A 163 9.98 -20.74 -36.96
C LEU A 163 8.51 -21.16 -37.14
N HIS A 164 8.22 -22.18 -37.95
CA HIS A 164 6.85 -22.69 -38.11
C HIS A 164 6.26 -23.31 -36.84
N LYS A 165 7.11 -23.87 -35.96
CA LYS A 165 6.70 -24.34 -34.63
C LYS A 165 6.34 -23.17 -33.71
N TRP A 166 7.08 -22.06 -33.78
CA TRP A 166 6.78 -20.84 -33.05
C TRP A 166 5.49 -20.16 -33.52
N GLU A 167 5.23 -20.08 -34.83
CA GLU A 167 3.97 -19.57 -35.38
C GLU A 167 2.75 -20.30 -34.81
N ARG A 168 2.83 -21.65 -34.69
CA ARG A 168 1.77 -22.48 -34.09
C ARG A 168 1.59 -22.24 -32.59
N ILE A 169 2.68 -21.99 -31.86
CA ILE A 169 2.64 -21.66 -30.42
C ILE A 169 2.01 -20.28 -30.22
N LEU A 170 2.42 -19.28 -31.00
CA LEU A 170 1.85 -17.93 -31.00
C LEU A 170 0.34 -17.93 -31.28
N ALA A 171 -0.10 -18.62 -32.32
CA ALA A 171 -1.53 -18.75 -32.63
C ALA A 171 -2.34 -19.41 -31.48
N SER A 172 -1.73 -20.37 -30.77
CA SER A 172 -2.36 -21.03 -29.62
C SER A 172 -2.43 -20.11 -28.39
N ILE A 173 -1.40 -19.29 -28.15
CA ILE A 173 -1.38 -18.29 -27.08
C ILE A 173 -2.39 -17.17 -27.35
N GLN A 174 -2.49 -16.70 -28.60
CA GLN A 174 -3.46 -15.69 -29.01
C GLN A 174 -4.90 -16.18 -28.73
N ALA A 175 -5.26 -17.38 -29.16
CA ALA A 175 -6.58 -17.96 -28.91
C ALA A 175 -6.91 -18.10 -27.41
N VAL A 176 -5.91 -18.34 -26.55
CA VAL A 176 -6.09 -18.41 -25.09
C VAL A 176 -6.22 -17.02 -24.45
N LEU A 177 -5.52 -16.00 -24.99
CA LEU A 177 -5.69 -14.61 -24.58
C LEU A 177 -7.08 -14.09 -24.93
N ASP A 178 -7.53 -14.33 -26.16
CA ASP A 178 -8.85 -13.92 -26.64
C ASP A 178 -10.00 -14.57 -25.81
N ASP A 179 -9.89 -15.88 -25.52
CA ASP A 179 -10.82 -16.62 -24.65
C ASP A 179 -10.79 -16.14 -23.17
N ALA A 180 -9.61 -15.79 -22.65
CA ALA A 180 -9.46 -15.26 -21.30
C ALA A 180 -10.08 -13.85 -21.19
N GLU A 181 -9.88 -12.99 -22.19
CA GLU A 181 -10.42 -11.64 -22.22
C GLU A 181 -11.95 -11.64 -22.35
N GLU A 182 -12.51 -12.50 -23.21
CA GLU A 182 -13.95 -12.69 -23.32
C GLU A 182 -14.57 -13.21 -22.00
N LYS A 183 -13.89 -14.14 -21.31
CA LYS A 183 -14.31 -14.63 -19.99
C LYS A 183 -14.19 -13.57 -18.89
N HIS A 184 -13.19 -12.69 -18.93
CA HIS A 184 -13.06 -11.57 -18.00
C HIS A 184 -14.23 -10.57 -18.13
N VAL A 185 -14.69 -10.30 -19.35
CA VAL A 185 -15.81 -9.37 -19.60
C VAL A 185 -17.17 -9.97 -19.22
N LYS A 186 -17.41 -11.25 -19.52
CA LYS A 186 -18.73 -11.89 -19.37
C LYS A 186 -18.97 -12.59 -18.02
N ASN A 187 -17.93 -12.99 -17.28
CA ASN A 187 -18.09 -13.84 -16.10
C ASN A 187 -18.46 -13.05 -14.82
N ARG A 188 -19.69 -13.23 -14.35
CA ARG A 188 -20.28 -12.61 -13.15
C ARG A 188 -19.50 -12.92 -11.85
N HIS A 189 -18.69 -13.98 -11.82
CA HIS A 189 -17.85 -14.33 -10.67
C HIS A 189 -16.54 -13.52 -10.61
N VAL A 190 -15.99 -13.08 -11.75
CA VAL A 190 -14.76 -12.25 -11.79
C VAL A 190 -15.05 -10.84 -11.29
N LYS A 191 -16.24 -10.28 -11.60
CA LYS A 191 -16.75 -9.04 -10.98
C LYS A 191 -16.97 -9.13 -9.46
N ARG A 192 -16.95 -10.34 -8.89
CA ARG A 192 -17.14 -10.60 -7.45
C ARG A 192 -15.82 -10.88 -6.72
N TRP A 193 -14.67 -10.70 -7.36
CA TRP A 193 -13.39 -10.63 -6.65
C TRP A 193 -13.34 -9.38 -5.76
N PRO A 194 -13.16 -9.52 -4.44
CA PRO A 194 -12.95 -8.37 -3.58
C PRO A 194 -11.63 -7.70 -3.97
N LYS A 195 -11.68 -6.42 -4.37
CA LYS A 195 -10.48 -5.59 -4.44
C LYS A 195 -9.94 -5.47 -3.02
N ARG A 196 -8.86 -6.19 -2.71
CA ARG A 196 -8.19 -6.18 -1.41
C ARG A 196 -7.70 -4.76 -1.10
N ALA A 197 -8.42 -4.05 -0.24
CA ALA A 197 -8.04 -2.75 0.29
C ALA A 197 -8.34 -2.69 1.80
N ILE A 198 -7.90 -1.60 2.42
CA ILE A 198 -7.70 -1.53 3.86
C ILE A 198 -9.00 -1.08 4.54
N GLU A 199 -9.66 -1.99 5.23
CA GLU A 199 -10.66 -1.62 6.24
C GLU A 199 -9.97 -0.80 7.35
N ARG A 200 -10.20 0.52 7.35
CA ARG A 200 -9.76 1.46 8.39
C ARG A 200 -10.51 1.16 9.71
N PRO A 201 -9.82 1.13 10.87
CA PRO A 201 -10.47 1.09 12.18
C PRO A 201 -11.49 2.24 12.37
N PRO A 202 -12.74 1.94 12.77
CA PRO A 202 -13.94 2.65 12.30
C PRO A 202 -14.28 4.05 12.91
N THR A 203 -13.30 4.78 13.45
CA THR A 203 -13.43 5.90 14.44
C THR A 203 -14.55 5.77 15.50
N THR A 204 -14.55 6.64 16.52
CA THR A 204 -15.71 6.76 17.42
C THR A 204 -16.12 8.19 17.68
N SER A 205 -17.33 8.32 18.22
CA SER A 205 -17.88 9.56 18.74
C SER A 205 -17.11 10.17 19.92
N LEU A 206 -16.27 9.42 20.64
CA LEU A 206 -15.67 9.92 21.88
C LEU A 206 -14.63 11.03 21.64
N VAL A 207 -14.80 12.14 22.36
CA VAL A 207 -13.79 13.20 22.46
C VAL A 207 -12.73 12.76 23.47
N THR A 208 -11.49 12.61 23.02
CA THR A 208 -10.32 12.24 23.84
C THR A 208 -9.52 13.45 24.33
N GLU A 209 -9.78 14.65 23.80
CA GLU A 209 -9.10 15.89 24.16
C GLU A 209 -9.83 16.59 25.30
N THR A 210 -9.08 17.04 26.32
CA THR A 210 -9.62 17.69 27.53
C THR A 210 -10.19 19.08 27.27
N GLU A 211 -9.60 19.83 26.33
CA GLU A 211 -10.06 21.14 25.87
C GLU A 211 -9.88 21.21 24.34
N VAL A 212 -10.89 21.72 23.62
CA VAL A 212 -10.82 22.00 22.17
C VAL A 212 -11.11 23.48 21.94
N TYR A 213 -10.21 24.17 21.25
CA TYR A 213 -10.22 25.61 21.05
C TYR A 213 -10.75 26.00 19.66
N GLY A 214 -11.30 27.21 19.51
CA GLY A 214 -11.70 27.81 18.23
C GLY A 214 -12.81 27.14 17.42
N ARG A 215 -13.50 26.12 17.96
CA ARG A 215 -14.54 25.35 17.24
C ARG A 215 -15.98 25.62 17.70
N ALA A 216 -16.21 26.62 18.56
CA ALA A 216 -17.56 26.98 19.02
C ALA A 216 -18.45 27.46 17.86
N ASN A 217 -17.97 28.44 17.08
CA ASN A 217 -18.72 29.01 15.96
C ASN A 217 -19.03 27.97 14.87
N ASP A 218 -18.05 27.12 14.53
CA ASP A 218 -18.24 26.04 13.54
C ASP A 218 -19.33 25.05 14.00
N LYS A 219 -19.30 24.68 15.29
CA LYS A 219 -20.29 23.80 15.92
C LYS A 219 -21.68 24.43 15.87
N ASP A 220 -21.80 25.71 16.23
CA ASP A 220 -23.09 26.42 16.25
C ASP A 220 -23.66 26.64 14.83
N ALA A 221 -22.81 26.89 13.83
CA ALA A 221 -23.23 26.94 12.43
C ALA A 221 -23.79 25.58 11.94
N ILE A 222 -23.19 24.45 12.35
CA ILE A 222 -23.75 23.12 12.05
C ILE A 222 -25.10 22.93 12.76
N PHE A 223 -25.26 23.43 14.00
CA PHE A 223 -26.55 23.41 14.70
C PHE A 223 -27.65 24.23 14.01
N GLU A 224 -27.32 25.39 13.43
CA GLU A 224 -28.26 26.16 12.62
C GLU A 224 -28.69 25.39 11.35
N LEU A 225 -27.76 24.67 10.69
CA LEU A 225 -28.09 23.82 9.55
C LEU A 225 -29.00 22.64 9.94
N ILE A 226 -28.75 22.00 11.09
CA ILE A 226 -29.61 20.93 11.65
C ILE A 226 -31.01 21.48 11.97
N SER A 227 -31.10 22.70 12.51
CA SER A 227 -32.34 23.30 12.99
C SER A 227 -33.23 23.84 11.86
N ASN A 228 -32.63 24.42 10.83
CA ASN A 228 -33.32 25.05 9.69
C ASN A 228 -33.69 24.06 8.55
N ARG A 229 -33.67 22.76 8.83
CA ARG A 229 -33.96 21.71 7.84
C ARG A 229 -35.45 21.65 7.48
N ASN A 230 -35.76 21.30 6.23
CA ASN A 230 -37.11 20.84 5.89
C ASN A 230 -37.34 19.46 6.51
N VAL A 231 -38.48 19.24 7.17
CA VAL A 231 -38.73 18.00 7.92
C VAL A 231 -39.00 16.80 6.99
N ALA A 232 -39.49 17.08 5.78
CA ALA A 232 -39.93 16.10 4.78
C ALA A 232 -38.80 15.43 3.97
N GLU A 233 -37.52 15.75 4.21
CA GLU A 233 -36.40 15.23 3.42
C GLU A 233 -35.20 14.83 4.29
N ILE A 234 -34.29 14.02 3.73
CA ILE A 234 -33.03 13.65 4.36
C ILE A 234 -32.09 14.88 4.33
N CYS A 235 -31.63 15.31 5.50
CA CYS A 235 -30.66 16.40 5.60
C CYS A 235 -29.23 15.85 5.55
N VAL A 236 -28.43 16.23 4.57
CA VAL A 236 -27.01 15.83 4.47
C VAL A 236 -26.12 17.08 4.52
N ILE A 237 -25.27 17.13 5.54
CA ILE A 237 -24.39 18.26 5.88
C ILE A 237 -22.93 17.82 5.71
N PRO A 238 -22.23 18.22 4.64
CA PRO A 238 -20.81 17.94 4.50
C PRO A 238 -19.94 18.92 5.29
N ILE A 239 -18.99 18.38 6.04
CA ILE A 239 -17.86 19.09 6.66
C ILE A 239 -16.63 18.84 5.78
N VAL A 240 -16.22 19.85 5.01
CA VAL A 240 -15.14 19.74 4.02
C VAL A 240 -13.88 20.45 4.52
N GLY A 241 -12.71 19.88 4.30
CA GLY A 241 -11.45 20.54 4.64
C GLY A 241 -10.22 19.64 4.56
N MET A 242 -9.04 20.26 4.57
CA MET A 242 -7.74 19.60 4.43
C MET A 242 -7.44 18.56 5.53
N GLY A 243 -6.38 17.76 5.34
CA GLY A 243 -5.89 16.84 6.38
C GLY A 243 -5.42 17.61 7.63
N GLY A 244 -5.64 17.04 8.83
CA GLY A 244 -5.19 17.63 10.09
C GLY A 244 -5.92 18.91 10.55
N ILE A 245 -6.96 19.38 9.81
CA ILE A 245 -7.71 20.61 10.13
C ILE A 245 -8.73 20.45 11.29
N GLY A 246 -9.02 19.21 11.70
CA GLY A 246 -9.91 18.90 12.84
C GLY A 246 -11.37 18.55 12.49
N LYS A 247 -11.66 18.06 11.27
CA LYS A 247 -13.03 17.67 10.86
C LYS A 247 -13.68 16.65 11.80
N THR A 248 -13.02 15.51 12.02
CA THR A 248 -13.45 14.46 12.96
C THR A 248 -13.64 15.02 14.37
N THR A 249 -12.78 15.94 14.83
CA THR A 249 -12.93 16.61 16.14
C THR A 249 -14.21 17.45 16.19
N LEU A 250 -14.51 18.22 15.14
CA LEU A 250 -15.76 18.99 15.06
C LEU A 250 -17.00 18.08 15.02
N ALA A 251 -16.97 17.01 14.23
CA ALA A 251 -18.05 16.03 14.18
C ALA A 251 -18.29 15.37 15.55
N LYS A 252 -17.21 15.00 16.28
CA LYS A 252 -17.29 14.52 17.68
C LYS A 252 -17.90 15.57 18.62
N LEU A 253 -17.54 16.84 18.49
CA LEU A 253 -18.12 17.92 19.30
C LEU A 253 -19.63 18.07 19.05
N VAL A 254 -20.07 18.05 17.79
CA VAL A 254 -21.51 18.11 17.43
C VAL A 254 -22.26 16.89 17.94
N TYR A 255 -21.71 15.68 17.74
CA TYR A 255 -22.35 14.42 18.12
C TYR A 255 -22.63 14.28 19.63
N ASN A 256 -21.77 14.85 20.48
CA ASN A 256 -21.90 14.75 21.93
C ASN A 256 -22.60 15.95 22.59
N ASP A 257 -22.82 17.04 21.86
CA ASP A 257 -23.43 18.26 22.38
C ASP A 257 -24.89 17.99 22.85
N THR A 258 -25.26 18.56 23.98
CA THR A 258 -26.54 18.31 24.66
C THR A 258 -27.74 18.69 23.81
N ARG A 259 -27.60 19.64 22.89
CA ARG A 259 -28.65 20.02 21.93
C ARG A 259 -28.95 18.90 20.93
N VAL A 260 -27.93 18.15 20.48
CA VAL A 260 -28.11 16.94 19.65
C VAL A 260 -28.77 15.84 20.47
N ASN A 261 -28.27 15.58 21.69
CA ASN A 261 -28.75 14.49 22.55
C ASN A 261 -30.25 14.62 22.91
N ASN A 262 -30.77 15.84 22.98
CA ASN A 262 -32.17 16.11 23.30
C ASN A 262 -33.09 16.18 22.06
N TYR A 263 -32.54 16.16 20.84
CA TYR A 263 -33.30 16.37 19.60
C TYR A 263 -33.46 15.11 18.74
N PHE A 264 -32.48 14.20 18.78
CA PHE A 264 -32.46 12.96 18.00
C PHE A 264 -32.75 11.74 18.88
N ASP A 265 -33.66 10.87 18.43
CA ASP A 265 -34.04 9.64 19.13
C ASP A 265 -32.98 8.55 18.98
N LEU A 266 -32.23 8.57 17.87
CA LEU A 266 -31.15 7.64 17.55
C LEU A 266 -29.92 8.40 17.09
N LYS A 267 -28.74 7.85 17.39
CA LYS A 267 -27.46 8.33 16.87
C LYS A 267 -26.60 7.16 16.43
N ALA A 268 -25.80 7.34 15.39
CA ALA A 268 -24.84 6.35 14.92
C ALA A 268 -23.55 7.02 14.42
N TRP A 269 -22.40 6.39 14.69
CA TRP A 269 -21.09 6.84 14.20
C TRP A 269 -20.41 5.74 13.36
N VAL A 270 -20.00 6.07 12.14
CA VAL A 270 -19.36 5.11 11.22
C VAL A 270 -18.24 5.79 10.43
N CYS A 271 -16.98 5.35 10.54
CA CYS A 271 -15.99 5.65 9.49
C CYS A 271 -16.35 4.95 8.20
N ILE A 272 -16.00 5.61 7.10
CA ILE A 272 -15.94 4.98 5.81
C ILE A 272 -14.50 4.51 5.55
N SER A 273 -14.36 3.24 5.16
CA SER A 273 -13.07 2.70 4.70
C SER A 273 -12.78 3.14 3.26
N GLU A 274 -11.57 2.89 2.76
CA GLU A 274 -11.26 3.13 1.34
C GLU A 274 -12.09 2.24 0.39
N ILE A 275 -12.65 1.14 0.90
CA ILE A 275 -13.72 0.39 0.24
C ILE A 275 -15.06 0.93 0.72
N PHE A 276 -15.87 1.42 -0.21
CA PHE A 276 -17.27 1.72 0.02
C PHE A 276 -18.12 0.45 -0.15
N ASP A 277 -18.21 -0.37 0.89
CA ASP A 277 -19.12 -1.51 0.92
C ASP A 277 -20.42 -1.15 1.66
N ILE A 278 -21.50 -0.99 0.90
CA ILE A 278 -22.84 -0.63 1.40
C ILE A 278 -23.32 -1.65 2.44
N MET A 279 -22.96 -2.93 2.31
CA MET A 279 -23.40 -3.99 3.22
C MET A 279 -22.74 -3.82 4.59
N ASP A 280 -21.44 -3.57 4.64
CA ASP A 280 -20.71 -3.42 5.90
C ASP A 280 -20.95 -2.06 6.56
N ILE A 281 -21.20 -1.00 5.77
CA ILE A 281 -21.73 0.27 6.28
C ILE A 281 -23.11 0.04 6.92
N THR A 282 -24.05 -0.63 6.23
CA THR A 282 -25.40 -0.90 6.75
C THR A 282 -25.35 -1.74 8.04
N LYS A 283 -24.50 -2.76 8.11
CA LYS A 283 -24.27 -3.54 9.35
C LYS A 283 -23.75 -2.69 10.49
N SER A 284 -22.81 -1.78 10.21
CA SER A 284 -22.23 -0.89 11.22
C SER A 284 -23.28 0.06 11.80
N ILE A 285 -24.12 0.65 10.94
CA ILE A 285 -25.24 1.50 11.37
C ILE A 285 -26.24 0.70 12.21
N LEU A 286 -26.61 -0.53 11.79
CA LEU A 286 -27.52 -1.40 12.54
C LEU A 286 -27.04 -1.76 13.95
N ARG A 287 -25.72 -1.94 14.12
CA ARG A 287 -25.09 -2.16 15.44
C ARG A 287 -25.22 -0.93 16.33
N GLU A 288 -24.91 0.25 15.80
CA GLU A 288 -25.03 1.52 16.52
C GLU A 288 -26.48 1.84 16.93
N VAL A 289 -27.48 1.55 16.07
CA VAL A 289 -28.91 1.69 16.42
C VAL A 289 -29.48 0.45 17.16
N GLY A 290 -28.61 -0.34 17.78
CA GLY A 290 -28.96 -1.40 18.74
C GLY A 290 -29.72 -2.58 18.14
N SER A 291 -29.29 -3.15 17.00
CA SER A 291 -29.75 -4.49 16.61
C SER A 291 -29.07 -5.56 17.45
N GLU A 292 -29.87 -6.44 18.07
CA GLU A 292 -29.42 -7.54 18.93
C GLU A 292 -29.20 -8.85 18.15
N HIS A 293 -29.50 -8.87 16.84
CA HIS A 293 -29.44 -10.07 16.01
C HIS A 293 -28.07 -10.29 15.38
N ASN A 294 -27.76 -11.55 15.04
CA ASN A 294 -26.59 -11.89 14.24
C ASN A 294 -26.81 -11.48 12.77
N ILE A 295 -26.59 -10.19 12.49
CA ILE A 295 -26.74 -9.56 11.18
C ILE A 295 -25.67 -9.98 10.16
N ASP A 296 -24.59 -10.67 10.57
CA ASP A 296 -23.48 -11.01 9.68
C ASP A 296 -23.86 -12.03 8.59
N GLN A 297 -24.96 -12.76 8.77
CA GLN A 297 -25.50 -13.71 7.79
C GLN A 297 -26.56 -13.09 6.85
N TYR A 298 -26.91 -11.81 7.03
CA TYR A 298 -28.05 -11.22 6.33
C TYR A 298 -27.66 -10.72 4.93
N SER A 299 -28.58 -10.83 3.98
CA SER A 299 -28.44 -10.20 2.66
C SER A 299 -28.62 -8.68 2.79
N LEU A 300 -28.05 -7.91 1.85
CA LEU A 300 -28.20 -6.44 1.82
C LEU A 300 -29.66 -6.00 1.92
N ASN A 301 -30.56 -6.65 1.18
CA ASN A 301 -32.01 -6.36 1.27
C ASN A 301 -32.54 -6.51 2.70
N LYS A 302 -32.19 -7.60 3.40
CA LYS A 302 -32.67 -7.85 4.77
C LYS A 302 -32.11 -6.84 5.77
N LEU A 303 -30.83 -6.46 5.62
CA LEU A 303 -30.19 -5.40 6.41
C LEU A 303 -30.91 -4.05 6.20
N GLN A 304 -31.18 -3.67 4.94
CA GLN A 304 -31.83 -2.40 4.64
C GLN A 304 -33.31 -2.37 5.06
N THR A 305 -34.06 -3.48 4.96
CA THR A 305 -35.44 -3.55 5.49
C THR A 305 -35.46 -3.42 7.01
N GLU A 306 -34.57 -4.12 7.73
CA GLU A 306 -34.47 -4.02 9.19
C GLU A 306 -34.07 -2.62 9.64
N LEU A 307 -33.12 -1.98 8.94
CA LEU A 307 -32.73 -0.61 9.22
C LEU A 307 -33.92 0.35 9.03
N LYS A 308 -34.63 0.24 7.90
CA LYS A 308 -35.83 1.04 7.62
C LYS A 308 -36.92 0.87 8.69
N GLU A 309 -37.16 -0.35 9.15
CA GLU A 309 -38.09 -0.63 10.25
C GLU A 309 -37.64 0.01 11.57
N LYS A 310 -36.36 -0.10 11.92
CA LYS A 310 -35.79 0.51 13.15
C LYS A 310 -35.85 2.04 13.16
N LEU A 311 -35.71 2.68 11.99
CA LEU A 311 -35.75 4.13 11.79
C LEU A 311 -37.17 4.69 11.64
N SER A 312 -38.17 3.84 11.42
CA SER A 312 -39.57 4.26 11.23
C SER A 312 -40.07 5.12 12.41
N GLY A 313 -40.50 6.35 12.11
CA GLY A 313 -41.01 7.31 13.08
C GLY A 313 -39.96 7.94 14.02
N LYS A 314 -38.65 7.78 13.75
CA LYS A 314 -37.56 8.28 14.61
C LYS A 314 -36.62 9.23 13.88
N LYS A 315 -36.07 10.19 14.61
CA LYS A 315 -35.01 11.09 14.14
C LYS A 315 -33.64 10.44 14.39
N LEU A 316 -32.90 10.20 13.32
CA LEU A 316 -31.52 9.71 13.37
C LEU A 316 -30.52 10.85 13.11
N LEU A 317 -29.47 10.94 13.93
CA LEU A 317 -28.20 11.57 13.55
C LEU A 317 -27.17 10.51 13.18
N LEU A 318 -26.72 10.49 11.93
CA LEU A 318 -25.67 9.61 11.44
C LEU A 318 -24.41 10.43 11.14
N ILE A 319 -23.26 9.98 11.63
CA ILE A 319 -21.96 10.52 11.21
C ILE A 319 -21.28 9.51 10.29
N LEU A 320 -20.91 9.95 9.09
CA LEU A 320 -20.07 9.21 8.14
C LEU A 320 -18.70 9.91 8.06
N ASP A 321 -17.71 9.40 8.79
CA ASP A 321 -16.40 10.04 8.94
C ASP A 321 -15.41 9.62 7.83
N ASP A 322 -14.72 10.62 7.25
CA ASP A 322 -13.72 10.54 6.17
C ASP A 322 -14.21 9.76 4.92
N LEU A 323 -15.33 10.17 4.32
CA LEU A 323 -15.87 9.62 3.07
C LEU A 323 -15.07 10.06 1.83
N TRP A 324 -14.67 9.10 0.99
CA TRP A 324 -13.92 9.32 -0.25
C TRP A 324 -14.66 8.90 -1.53
N HIS A 325 -15.77 8.15 -1.41
CA HIS A 325 -16.41 7.50 -2.55
C HIS A 325 -17.20 8.46 -3.44
N GLN A 326 -17.10 8.28 -4.75
CA GLN A 326 -17.63 9.22 -5.76
C GLN A 326 -18.52 8.50 -6.79
N ASN A 327 -19.47 7.71 -6.31
CA ASN A 327 -20.52 7.11 -7.15
C ASN A 327 -21.91 7.51 -6.63
N PRO A 328 -22.66 8.35 -7.37
CA PRO A 328 -24.02 8.75 -6.99
C PRO A 328 -25.00 7.58 -6.86
N ASN A 329 -24.81 6.49 -7.62
CA ASN A 329 -25.68 5.32 -7.55
C ASN A 329 -25.48 4.56 -6.23
N ASP A 330 -24.23 4.29 -5.86
CA ASP A 330 -23.91 3.60 -4.60
C ASP A 330 -24.32 4.45 -3.38
N TRP A 331 -24.29 5.79 -3.52
CA TRP A 331 -24.81 6.72 -2.52
C TRP A 331 -26.34 6.66 -2.42
N ALA A 332 -27.07 6.63 -3.54
CA ALA A 332 -28.52 6.46 -3.55
C ALA A 332 -28.96 5.10 -2.97
N ASP A 333 -28.23 4.03 -3.30
CA ASP A 333 -28.44 2.68 -2.77
C ASP A 333 -28.17 2.63 -1.25
N LEU A 334 -27.17 3.36 -0.75
CA LEU A 334 -26.96 3.52 0.70
C LEU A 334 -28.09 4.33 1.35
N LEU A 335 -28.64 5.36 0.69
CA LEU A 335 -29.70 6.20 1.22
C LEU A 335 -31.11 5.55 1.20
N ALA A 336 -31.31 4.49 0.41
CA ALA A 336 -32.61 3.82 0.23
C ALA A 336 -33.41 3.42 1.51
N PRO A 337 -32.80 3.00 2.64
CA PRO A 337 -33.55 2.67 3.87
C PRO A 337 -33.87 3.89 4.76
N PHE A 338 -33.30 5.06 4.49
CA PHE A 338 -33.49 6.27 5.27
C PHE A 338 -34.73 7.06 4.83
N GLY A 339 -35.26 7.90 5.71
CA GLY A 339 -36.47 8.70 5.46
C GLY A 339 -36.49 10.00 6.26
N GLU A 340 -37.69 10.61 6.32
CA GLU A 340 -37.95 11.85 7.05
C GLU A 340 -37.36 11.84 8.46
N GLY A 341 -36.82 12.98 8.90
CA GLY A 341 -36.18 13.12 10.21
C GLY A 341 -34.72 12.65 10.30
N THR A 342 -34.19 11.96 9.28
CA THR A 342 -32.76 11.59 9.19
C THR A 342 -31.88 12.81 8.93
N THR A 343 -30.77 12.91 9.65
CA THR A 343 -29.67 13.84 9.34
C THR A 343 -28.35 13.11 9.30
N ILE A 344 -27.58 13.33 8.23
CA ILE A 344 -26.28 12.72 7.99
C ILE A 344 -25.24 13.83 7.95
N ILE A 345 -24.24 13.75 8.82
CA ILE A 345 -23.05 14.59 8.74
C ILE A 345 -21.96 13.75 8.08
N VAL A 346 -21.45 14.24 6.96
CA VAL A 346 -20.35 13.60 6.21
C VAL A 346 -19.08 14.41 6.46
N THR A 347 -17.97 13.80 6.85
CA THR A 347 -16.67 14.49 6.80
C THR A 347 -15.88 14.03 5.59
N THR A 348 -15.23 14.96 4.87
CA THR A 348 -14.43 14.62 3.69
C THR A 348 -13.32 15.62 3.42
N ARG A 349 -12.33 15.21 2.62
CA ARG A 349 -11.27 16.07 2.07
C ARG A 349 -11.59 16.51 0.63
N ASP A 350 -12.58 15.89 -0.01
CA ASP A 350 -12.86 16.07 -1.43
C ASP A 350 -14.17 16.86 -1.66
N GLN A 351 -14.04 17.97 -2.37
CA GLN A 351 -15.16 18.87 -2.74
C GLN A 351 -16.18 18.18 -3.67
N SER A 352 -15.76 17.15 -4.40
CA SER A 352 -16.59 16.34 -5.30
C SER A 352 -17.54 15.44 -4.51
N VAL A 353 -17.04 14.81 -3.44
CA VAL A 353 -17.85 14.01 -2.50
C VAL A 353 -18.88 14.90 -1.80
N SER A 354 -18.48 16.10 -1.38
CA SER A 354 -19.40 17.10 -0.83
C SER A 354 -20.53 17.45 -1.80
N SER A 355 -20.17 17.75 -3.05
CA SER A 355 -21.11 18.10 -4.11
C SER A 355 -22.08 16.98 -4.48
N MET A 356 -21.67 15.71 -4.33
CA MET A 356 -22.49 14.52 -4.55
C MET A 356 -23.48 14.27 -3.41
N THR A 357 -23.05 14.50 -2.15
CA THR A 357 -23.78 14.03 -0.96
C THR A 357 -24.74 15.06 -0.38
N ARG A 358 -24.43 16.36 -0.49
CA ARG A 358 -25.14 17.45 0.19
C ARG A 358 -26.61 17.59 -0.23
N THR A 359 -27.47 17.90 0.75
CA THR A 359 -28.82 18.45 0.50
C THR A 359 -28.98 19.89 0.99
N VAL A 360 -28.00 20.41 1.74
CA VAL A 360 -27.94 21.82 2.15
C VAL A 360 -27.45 22.75 1.03
N ARG A 361 -27.84 24.03 1.12
CA ARG A 361 -27.55 25.06 0.09
C ARG A 361 -26.06 25.37 -0.08
N ALA A 362 -25.27 25.24 0.98
CA ALA A 362 -23.83 25.49 0.99
C ALA A 362 -23.12 24.52 1.93
N ASP A 363 -21.87 24.20 1.61
CA ASP A 363 -21.04 23.26 2.37
C ASP A 363 -20.46 23.92 3.61
N HIS A 364 -20.31 23.16 4.70
CA HIS A 364 -19.55 23.63 5.85
C HIS A 364 -18.05 23.40 5.59
N THR A 365 -17.44 24.29 4.80
CA THR A 365 -15.99 24.32 4.59
C THR A 365 -15.32 24.76 5.89
N LEU A 366 -14.71 23.80 6.60
CA LEU A 366 -14.12 24.02 7.90
C LEU A 366 -12.90 24.95 7.79
N GLN A 367 -12.96 26.08 8.49
CA GLN A 367 -11.92 27.08 8.44
C GLN A 367 -10.69 26.68 9.27
N LYS A 368 -9.55 27.30 8.93
CA LYS A 368 -8.36 27.29 9.77
C LYS A 368 -8.67 27.91 11.13
N LEU A 369 -8.00 27.44 12.18
CA LEU A 369 -8.06 28.10 13.49
C LEU A 369 -7.44 29.49 13.42
N SER A 370 -7.91 30.39 14.28
CA SER A 370 -7.29 31.71 14.45
C SER A 370 -5.90 31.59 15.08
N ASP A 371 -5.06 32.62 14.91
CA ASP A 371 -3.74 32.67 15.57
C ASP A 371 -3.88 32.58 17.10
N GLU A 372 -4.91 33.17 17.72
CA GLU A 372 -5.11 33.10 19.19
C GLU A 372 -5.59 31.72 19.66
N ASP A 373 -6.46 31.03 18.89
CA ASP A 373 -6.87 29.66 19.19
C ASP A 373 -5.68 28.70 19.04
N CYS A 374 -4.88 28.86 17.98
CA CYS A 374 -3.64 28.12 17.81
C CYS A 374 -2.63 28.43 18.93
N LEU A 375 -2.54 29.67 19.40
CA LEU A 375 -1.68 30.04 20.52
C LEU A 375 -2.15 29.35 21.81
N SER A 376 -3.46 29.29 22.04
CA SER A 376 -4.05 28.56 23.17
C SER A 376 -3.74 27.06 23.11
N VAL A 377 -3.89 26.42 21.94
CA VAL A 377 -3.52 25.01 21.73
C VAL A 377 -2.02 24.78 21.95
N LEU A 378 -1.16 25.67 21.43
CA LEU A 378 0.29 25.59 21.59
C LEU A 378 0.68 25.65 23.07
N THR A 379 0.13 26.62 23.79
CA THR A 379 0.42 26.87 25.21
C THR A 379 -0.05 25.72 26.09
N HIS A 380 -1.26 25.23 25.86
CA HIS A 380 -1.81 24.08 26.57
C HIS A 380 -0.93 22.82 26.36
N ARG A 381 -0.49 22.57 25.12
CA ARG A 381 0.31 21.38 24.79
C ARG A 381 1.78 21.49 25.22
N ALA A 382 2.41 22.65 25.10
CA ALA A 382 3.82 22.86 25.44
C ALA A 382 4.05 23.10 26.95
N LEU A 383 3.21 23.93 27.57
CA LEU A 383 3.43 24.45 28.93
C LEU A 383 2.41 23.94 29.96
N GLY A 384 1.35 23.23 29.53
CA GLY A 384 0.27 22.80 30.42
C GLY A 384 -0.53 23.97 31.02
N ALA A 385 -0.53 25.12 30.34
CA ALA A 385 -1.12 26.37 30.80
C ALA A 385 -2.10 26.94 29.75
N LYS A 386 -3.00 27.83 30.18
CA LYS A 386 -3.96 28.50 29.28
C LYS A 386 -3.35 29.67 28.51
N ASP A 387 -2.29 30.26 29.03
CA ASP A 387 -1.62 31.45 28.51
C ASP A 387 -0.12 31.47 28.88
N PHE A 388 0.59 32.47 28.36
CA PHE A 388 2.00 32.69 28.62
C PHE A 388 2.29 33.50 29.90
N THR A 389 1.33 33.70 30.82
CA THR A 389 1.53 34.57 32.00
C THR A 389 2.73 34.16 32.87
N ARG A 390 3.03 32.86 32.93
CA ARG A 390 4.19 32.30 33.66
C ARG A 390 5.52 32.40 32.88
N HIS A 391 5.46 32.59 31.57
CA HIS A 391 6.60 32.57 30.64
C HIS A 391 6.43 33.63 29.53
N PRO A 392 6.26 34.93 29.85
CA PRO A 392 5.88 35.97 28.88
C PRO A 392 6.95 36.19 27.79
N ASN A 393 8.20 35.85 28.08
CA ASN A 393 9.31 35.86 27.12
C ASN A 393 9.14 34.86 25.96
N LEU A 394 8.33 33.81 26.13
CA LEU A 394 8.07 32.81 25.08
C LEU A 394 6.92 33.23 24.15
N GLU A 395 6.05 34.17 24.57
CA GLU A 395 4.82 34.51 23.84
C GLU A 395 5.11 35.02 22.42
N GLU A 396 6.08 35.92 22.27
CA GLU A 396 6.43 36.50 20.97
C GLU A 396 6.89 35.42 19.97
N ILE A 397 7.67 34.45 20.44
CA ILE A 397 8.15 33.32 19.62
C ILE A 397 7.01 32.33 19.37
N GLY A 398 6.17 32.05 20.35
CA GLY A 398 4.96 31.24 20.19
C GLY A 398 4.04 31.79 19.09
N ARG A 399 3.81 33.11 19.07
CA ARG A 399 3.05 33.80 18.01
C ARG A 399 3.72 33.67 16.63
N LYS A 400 5.05 33.73 16.55
CA LYS A 400 5.82 33.50 15.31
C LYS A 400 5.72 32.04 14.83
N ILE A 401 5.76 31.06 15.74
CA ILE A 401 5.61 29.63 15.44
C ILE A 401 4.18 29.32 14.95
N VAL A 402 3.16 29.81 15.65
CA VAL A 402 1.74 29.64 15.28
C VAL A 402 1.46 30.11 13.86
N LYS A 403 1.96 31.29 13.48
CA LYS A 403 1.83 31.82 12.11
C LYS A 403 2.41 30.88 11.06
N LYS A 404 3.55 30.23 11.35
CA LYS A 404 4.14 29.21 10.48
C LYS A 404 3.34 27.90 10.44
N CYS A 405 2.62 27.55 11.51
CA CYS A 405 1.67 26.44 11.53
C CYS A 405 0.38 26.70 10.73
N ASN A 406 0.14 27.92 10.25
CA ASN A 406 -0.88 28.27 9.27
C ASN A 406 -2.31 27.80 9.64
N GLY A 407 -2.66 27.91 10.92
CA GLY A 407 -3.99 27.59 11.45
C GLY A 407 -4.38 26.10 11.47
N LEU A 408 -3.41 25.19 11.33
CA LEU A 408 -3.65 23.73 11.33
C LEU A 408 -3.48 23.11 12.73
N PRO A 409 -4.55 22.60 13.38
CA PRO A 409 -4.47 22.02 14.73
C PRO A 409 -3.42 20.92 14.89
N LEU A 410 -3.30 20.00 13.93
CA LEU A 410 -2.30 18.93 13.99
C LEU A 410 -0.87 19.48 14.00
N ALA A 411 -0.58 20.48 13.16
CA ALA A 411 0.72 21.13 13.12
C ALA A 411 1.10 21.75 14.47
N VAL A 412 0.15 22.48 15.06
CA VAL A 412 0.33 23.13 16.36
C VAL A 412 0.47 22.11 17.49
N LYS A 413 -0.35 21.04 17.52
CA LYS A 413 -0.23 19.94 18.49
C LYS A 413 1.16 19.28 18.43
N THR A 414 1.65 18.98 17.23
CA THR A 414 2.96 18.33 17.04
C THR A 414 4.14 19.21 17.46
N ILE A 415 4.08 20.53 17.23
CA ILE A 415 5.10 21.47 17.72
C ILE A 415 4.97 21.71 19.23
N GLY A 416 3.75 21.81 19.76
CA GLY A 416 3.51 21.90 21.20
C GLY A 416 4.02 20.69 21.97
N GLY A 417 3.83 19.49 21.43
CA GLY A 417 4.41 18.26 21.97
C GLY A 417 5.94 18.22 21.91
N LEU A 418 6.55 18.72 20.82
CA LEU A 418 8.01 18.89 20.71
C LEU A 418 8.58 19.88 21.75
N LEU A 419 7.78 20.88 22.13
CA LEU A 419 8.09 21.92 23.11
C LEU A 419 7.63 21.57 24.53
N ARG A 420 7.11 20.36 24.75
CA ARG A 420 6.54 19.95 26.04
C ARG A 420 7.57 20.08 27.16
N ASN A 421 7.22 20.86 28.18
CA ASN A 421 8.07 21.19 29.34
C ASN A 421 9.36 21.99 29.00
N LYS A 422 9.55 22.47 27.77
CA LYS A 422 10.68 23.32 27.39
C LYS A 422 10.33 24.79 27.62
N VAL A 423 10.86 25.35 28.70
CA VAL A 423 10.67 26.75 29.10
C VAL A 423 11.84 27.66 28.71
N ASP A 424 12.88 27.10 28.09
CA ASP A 424 14.03 27.82 27.59
C ASP A 424 13.71 28.55 26.28
N LEU A 425 14.21 29.78 26.14
CA LEU A 425 13.89 30.63 24.98
C LEU A 425 14.52 30.11 23.68
N ASP A 426 15.69 29.47 23.78
CA ASP A 426 16.50 29.13 22.62
C ASP A 426 15.98 27.88 21.89
N ALA A 427 15.47 26.85 22.57
CA ALA A 427 14.76 25.76 21.88
C ALA A 427 13.52 26.23 21.12
N TRP A 428 12.84 27.30 21.57
CA TRP A 428 11.75 27.92 20.82
C TRP A 428 12.27 28.68 19.58
N LYS A 429 13.42 29.35 19.67
CA LYS A 429 14.08 29.98 18.50
C LYS A 429 14.54 28.94 17.48
N ASP A 430 15.23 27.89 17.89
CA ASP A 430 15.73 26.82 17.00
C ASP A 430 14.61 26.24 16.12
N ILE A 431 13.44 26.01 16.73
CA ILE A 431 12.23 25.56 16.02
C ILE A 431 11.68 26.66 15.11
N GLN A 432 11.62 27.91 15.57
CA GLN A 432 11.08 29.04 14.81
C GLN A 432 11.96 29.40 13.59
N GLU A 433 13.28 29.28 13.69
CA GLU A 433 14.26 29.66 12.66
C GLU A 433 14.57 28.52 11.68
N SER A 434 14.13 27.29 11.96
CA SER A 434 14.39 26.11 11.12
C SER A 434 14.09 26.30 9.63
N GLU A 435 15.07 25.99 8.77
CA GLU A 435 14.92 26.03 7.30
C GLU A 435 13.85 25.07 6.78
N THR A 436 13.48 24.04 7.56
CA THR A 436 12.45 23.04 7.20
C THR A 436 11.08 23.70 6.92
N TRP A 437 10.81 24.87 7.51
CA TRP A 437 9.59 25.67 7.22
C TRP A 437 9.49 26.15 5.78
N ASN A 438 10.62 26.30 5.09
CA ASN A 438 10.72 26.88 3.74
C ASN A 438 10.92 25.82 2.64
N LEU A 439 10.99 24.52 3.00
CA LEU A 439 11.11 23.46 2.01
C LEU A 439 9.85 23.43 1.13
N PRO A 440 10.00 23.33 -0.20
CA PRO A 440 8.85 23.23 -1.08
C PRO A 440 8.02 22.00 -0.74
N GLU A 441 6.70 22.10 -0.88
CA GLU A 441 5.80 20.96 -0.72
C GLU A 441 6.18 19.88 -1.75
N GLU A 442 6.91 18.86 -1.29
CA GLU A 442 7.04 17.61 -2.03
C GLU A 442 5.66 17.07 -2.37
N ARG A 443 5.55 16.24 -3.42
CA ARG A 443 4.29 15.64 -3.94
C ARG A 443 3.43 14.84 -2.93
N SER A 444 3.78 14.83 -1.64
CA SER A 444 3.15 14.08 -0.56
C SER A 444 2.34 14.95 0.42
N ASN A 445 2.21 16.27 0.22
CA ASN A 445 1.39 17.17 1.05
C ASN A 445 1.72 17.12 2.57
N ILE A 446 2.97 16.79 2.93
CA ILE A 446 3.39 16.66 4.34
C ILE A 446 3.62 18.04 4.94
N ILE A 447 2.89 18.35 6.00
CA ILE A 447 2.99 19.62 6.73
C ILE A 447 4.43 19.79 7.30
N PRO A 448 5.13 20.92 7.04
CA PRO A 448 6.50 21.15 7.51
C PRO A 448 6.71 20.97 9.01
N ALA A 449 5.73 21.34 9.84
CA ALA A 449 5.74 21.16 11.29
C ALA A 449 6.00 19.70 11.72
N LEU A 450 5.48 18.71 10.97
CA LEU A 450 5.67 17.29 11.26
C LEU A 450 7.11 16.86 10.97
N ARG A 451 7.69 17.36 9.85
CA ARG A 451 9.11 17.16 9.52
C ARG A 451 10.03 17.77 10.56
N ILE A 452 9.72 18.96 11.07
CA ILE A 452 10.48 19.62 12.13
C ILE A 452 10.50 18.76 13.40
N SER A 453 9.34 18.26 13.84
CA SER A 453 9.27 17.41 15.04
C SER A 453 10.03 16.09 14.85
N TYR A 454 10.02 15.51 13.64
CA TYR A 454 10.86 14.36 13.29
C TYR A 454 12.36 14.71 13.29
N HIS A 455 12.77 15.84 12.71
CA HIS A 455 14.18 16.28 12.71
C HIS A 455 14.73 16.48 14.13
N HIS A 456 13.88 16.88 15.08
CA HIS A 456 14.22 17.03 16.51
C HIS A 456 14.00 15.75 17.34
N LEU A 457 13.74 14.59 16.73
CA LEU A 457 13.82 13.30 17.44
C LEU A 457 15.30 12.87 17.60
N PRO A 458 15.70 12.31 18.75
CA PRO A 458 17.00 11.67 18.89
C PRO A 458 17.18 10.49 17.92
N PRO A 459 18.43 10.10 17.56
CA PRO A 459 18.69 9.06 16.55
C PRO A 459 18.07 7.68 16.84
N CYS A 460 17.83 7.35 18.11
CA CYS A 460 17.09 6.13 18.49
C CYS A 460 15.61 6.24 18.10
N LEU A 461 14.93 7.31 18.54
CA LEU A 461 13.52 7.55 18.27
C LEU A 461 13.22 7.71 16.78
N LYS A 462 14.13 8.31 16.01
CA LYS A 462 14.03 8.37 14.54
C LYS A 462 13.94 6.98 13.91
N ARG A 463 14.76 6.02 14.36
CA ARG A 463 14.74 4.63 13.87
C ARG A 463 13.44 3.91 14.27
N CYS A 464 13.05 4.05 15.54
CA CYS A 464 11.79 3.50 16.07
C CYS A 464 10.57 4.01 15.29
N PHE A 465 10.45 5.32 15.07
CA PHE A 465 9.36 5.90 14.28
C PHE A 465 9.41 5.50 12.80
N ALA A 466 10.58 5.56 12.17
CA ALA A 466 10.77 5.17 10.77
C ALA A 466 10.33 3.72 10.52
N TYR A 467 10.63 2.81 11.44
CA TYR A 467 10.17 1.42 11.37
C TYR A 467 8.65 1.29 11.33
N CYS A 468 7.91 2.13 12.06
CA CYS A 468 6.44 2.13 12.07
C CYS A 468 5.81 2.51 10.71
N ALA A 469 6.58 2.91 9.69
CA ALA A 469 6.10 3.04 8.31
C ALA A 469 5.58 1.71 7.71
N ILE A 470 5.97 0.56 8.27
CA ILE A 470 5.38 -0.74 7.89
C ILE A 470 3.90 -0.85 8.30
N LEU A 471 3.41 -0.03 9.23
CA LEU A 471 2.01 -0.05 9.63
C LEU A 471 1.15 0.63 8.54
N PRO A 472 0.00 0.05 8.14
CA PRO A 472 -0.93 0.74 7.27
C PRO A 472 -1.55 1.97 7.97
N LYS A 473 -2.19 2.84 7.19
CA LYS A 473 -2.95 3.96 7.74
C LYS A 473 -4.04 3.45 8.68
N ASP A 474 -4.28 4.22 9.73
CA ASP A 474 -5.25 3.93 10.80
C ASP A 474 -5.01 2.63 11.58
N TYR A 475 -3.91 1.90 11.35
CA TYR A 475 -3.64 0.64 12.07
C TYR A 475 -3.62 0.86 13.59
N GLU A 476 -4.43 0.08 14.31
CA GLU A 476 -4.39 0.08 15.76
C GLU A 476 -3.34 -0.90 16.26
N PHE A 477 -2.50 -0.47 17.19
CA PHE A 477 -1.46 -1.29 17.83
C PHE A 477 -1.46 -1.08 19.34
N THR A 478 -0.94 -2.05 20.09
CA THR A 478 -0.63 -1.86 21.52
C THR A 478 0.78 -1.29 21.71
N GLU A 479 1.04 -0.68 22.86
CA GLU A 479 2.38 -0.20 23.23
C GLU A 479 3.43 -1.33 23.15
N MET A 480 3.16 -2.45 23.85
CA MET A 480 4.12 -3.57 23.95
C MET A 480 4.37 -4.28 22.63
N GLU A 481 3.38 -4.37 21.75
CA GLU A 481 3.53 -4.90 20.39
C GLU A 481 4.63 -4.14 19.62
N ILE A 482 4.58 -2.80 19.64
CA ILE A 482 5.58 -1.97 18.96
C ILE A 482 6.94 -2.00 19.67
N VAL A 483 6.94 -1.98 21.01
CA VAL A 483 8.18 -2.07 21.81
C VAL A 483 8.94 -3.37 21.53
N TRP A 484 8.25 -4.52 21.50
CA TRP A 484 8.89 -5.81 21.18
C TRP A 484 9.46 -5.86 19.76
N LEU A 485 8.80 -5.22 18.78
CA LEU A 485 9.34 -5.11 17.43
C LEU A 485 10.61 -4.24 17.38
N TRP A 486 10.67 -3.13 18.11
CA TRP A 486 11.87 -2.29 18.20
C TRP A 486 13.04 -2.98 18.93
N MET A 487 12.74 -3.79 19.95
CA MET A 487 13.73 -4.65 20.63
C MET A 487 14.30 -5.68 19.66
N ALA A 488 13.43 -6.39 18.92
CA ALA A 488 13.82 -7.44 17.99
C ALA A 488 14.67 -6.93 16.82
N GLU A 489 14.40 -5.72 16.32
CA GLU A 489 15.25 -5.06 15.33
C GLU A 489 16.55 -4.48 15.92
N GLY A 490 16.68 -4.43 17.26
CA GLY A 490 17.86 -3.92 17.96
C GLY A 490 18.04 -2.41 17.85
N PHE A 491 16.94 -1.66 17.79
CA PHE A 491 16.99 -0.19 17.81
C PHE A 491 17.31 0.36 19.19
N LEU A 492 16.86 -0.34 20.23
CA LEU A 492 17.13 -0.04 21.63
C LEU A 492 18.54 -0.55 21.98
N GLN A 493 19.42 0.34 22.44
CA GLN A 493 20.85 0.06 22.66
C GLN A 493 21.24 0.34 24.10
N VAL A 494 20.75 -0.50 25.02
CA VAL A 494 21.22 -0.54 26.42
C VAL A 494 21.67 -1.97 26.75
N GLU A 495 22.80 -2.10 27.44
CA GLU A 495 23.41 -3.41 27.79
C GLU A 495 22.58 -4.18 28.83
N ALA A 496 21.78 -3.49 29.65
CA ALA A 496 20.91 -4.10 30.65
C ALA A 496 19.48 -4.31 30.12
N VAL A 497 19.01 -5.56 30.20
CA VAL A 497 17.76 -6.00 29.54
C VAL A 497 16.50 -5.29 30.04
N LYS A 498 16.29 -5.15 31.37
CA LYS A 498 15.11 -4.45 31.91
C LYS A 498 15.03 -2.99 31.45
N GLN A 499 16.19 -2.35 31.26
CA GLN A 499 16.28 -0.99 30.76
C GLN A 499 15.88 -0.88 29.28
N ASN A 500 15.90 -1.96 28.49
CA ASN A 500 15.44 -1.91 27.09
C ASN A 500 13.91 -1.87 26.98
N GLU A 501 13.16 -2.62 27.79
CA GLU A 501 11.70 -2.51 27.80
C GLU A 501 11.25 -1.14 28.31
N ASP A 502 11.84 -0.67 29.41
CA ASP A 502 11.47 0.62 30.01
C ASP A 502 11.88 1.79 29.09
N LEU A 503 13.07 1.76 28.46
CA LEU A 503 13.44 2.69 27.39
C LEU A 503 12.49 2.61 26.19
N GLY A 504 12.02 1.41 25.84
CA GLY A 504 11.03 1.21 24.78
C GLY A 504 9.72 1.93 25.07
N LYS A 505 9.22 1.82 26.31
CA LYS A 505 8.02 2.54 26.79
C LYS A 505 8.26 4.05 26.86
N GLU A 506 9.41 4.51 27.35
CA GLU A 506 9.79 5.93 27.36
C GLU A 506 9.81 6.51 25.93
N ILE A 507 10.40 5.79 24.97
CA ILE A 507 10.40 6.16 23.54
C ILE A 507 8.98 6.19 22.98
N PHE A 508 8.15 5.21 23.31
CA PHE A 508 6.76 5.16 22.86
C PHE A 508 5.97 6.36 23.40
N GLN A 509 6.09 6.65 24.70
CA GLN A 509 5.42 7.75 25.36
C GLN A 509 5.92 9.13 24.88
N GLU A 510 7.16 9.24 24.42
CA GLU A 510 7.66 10.46 23.75
C GLU A 510 7.12 10.64 22.33
N LEU A 511 6.84 9.55 21.60
CA LEU A 511 6.11 9.63 20.32
C LEU A 511 4.63 9.97 20.54
N VAL A 512 4.01 9.48 21.61
CA VAL A 512 2.67 9.92 22.05
C VAL A 512 2.69 11.40 22.45
N SER A 513 3.71 11.86 23.20
CA SER A 513 3.83 13.25 23.67
C SER A 513 3.86 14.25 22.49
N ARG A 514 4.53 13.87 21.40
CA ARG A 514 4.67 14.66 20.16
C ARG A 514 3.48 14.51 19.19
N SER A 515 2.42 13.78 19.57
CA SER A 515 1.27 13.45 18.71
C SER A 515 1.66 12.68 17.43
N PHE A 516 2.72 11.86 17.48
CA PHE A 516 3.05 10.91 16.41
C PHE A 516 2.16 9.67 16.51
N PHE A 517 1.83 9.27 17.73
CA PHE A 517 0.80 8.30 18.05
C PHE A 517 -0.33 9.00 18.83
N GLU A 518 -1.57 8.65 18.54
CA GLU A 518 -2.75 9.10 19.28
C GLU A 518 -3.46 7.88 19.88
N ILE A 519 -4.12 8.03 21.04
CA ILE A 519 -4.91 6.95 21.64
C ILE A 519 -6.09 6.62 20.71
N SER A 520 -6.34 5.34 20.46
CA SER A 520 -7.48 4.90 19.65
C SER A 520 -8.79 5.39 20.25
N SER A 521 -9.70 5.82 19.38
CA SER A 521 -11.05 6.18 19.76
C SER A 521 -11.93 4.97 20.12
N HIS A 522 -11.60 3.76 19.65
CA HIS A 522 -12.35 2.52 19.92
C HIS A 522 -11.93 1.89 21.23
N ASP A 523 -10.63 1.69 21.37
CA ASP A 523 -10.02 0.96 22.48
C ASP A 523 -8.95 1.85 23.10
N LYS A 524 -9.25 2.36 24.30
CA LYS A 524 -8.34 3.24 25.04
C LYS A 524 -7.04 2.56 25.47
N SER A 525 -6.90 1.25 25.28
CA SER A 525 -5.64 0.50 25.46
C SER A 525 -4.77 0.43 24.20
N ARG A 526 -5.29 0.89 23.05
CA ARG A 526 -4.61 0.88 21.75
C ARG A 526 -4.28 2.29 21.28
N TYR A 527 -3.38 2.36 20.31
CA TYR A 527 -2.90 3.60 19.68
C TYR A 527 -3.01 3.50 18.15
N VAL A 528 -3.11 4.64 17.49
CA VAL A 528 -3.14 4.80 16.03
C VAL A 528 -2.11 5.83 15.58
N MET A 529 -1.66 5.73 14.34
CA MET A 529 -0.83 6.74 13.67
C MET A 529 -1.67 7.48 12.63
N HIS A 530 -1.92 8.78 12.85
CA HIS A 530 -2.68 9.63 11.93
C HIS A 530 -2.06 9.65 10.52
N ASP A 531 -2.88 9.61 9.47
CA ASP A 531 -2.48 9.61 8.04
C ASP A 531 -1.21 10.39 7.70
N LEU A 532 -1.20 11.69 8.00
CA LEU A 532 -0.11 12.61 7.68
C LEU A 532 1.21 12.27 8.41
N ILE A 533 1.13 11.61 9.58
CA ILE A 533 2.29 11.04 10.27
C ILE A 533 2.72 9.74 9.59
N ASN A 534 1.79 8.92 9.11
CA ASN A 534 2.09 7.71 8.33
C ASN A 534 2.70 8.04 6.96
N ASP A 535 2.22 9.10 6.29
CA ASP A 535 2.78 9.64 5.06
C ASP A 535 4.18 10.22 5.29
N LEU A 536 4.41 10.89 6.44
CA LEU A 536 5.75 11.28 6.88
C LEU A 536 6.65 10.05 7.06
N ALA A 537 6.22 9.04 7.81
CA ALA A 537 6.97 7.80 8.05
C ALA A 537 7.33 7.10 6.72
N GLN A 538 6.36 6.92 5.83
CA GLN A 538 6.60 6.38 4.48
C GLN A 538 7.58 7.25 3.68
N SER A 539 7.48 8.58 3.76
CA SER A 539 8.33 9.49 2.98
C SER A 539 9.82 9.36 3.32
N ILE A 540 10.14 9.13 4.59
CA ILE A 540 11.52 8.97 5.08
C ILE A 540 12.06 7.54 4.90
N THR A 541 11.20 6.53 4.67
CA THR A 541 11.61 5.11 4.57
C THR A 541 11.34 4.44 3.23
N LYS A 542 11.05 5.17 2.15
CA LYS A 542 10.67 4.60 0.84
C LYS A 542 11.57 3.47 0.32
N GLU A 543 12.86 3.50 0.65
CA GLU A 543 13.82 2.47 0.25
C GLU A 543 14.02 1.32 1.26
N ILE A 544 13.52 1.46 2.49
CA ILE A 544 13.83 0.56 3.62
C ILE A 544 12.58 -0.25 4.03
N CYS A 545 11.41 0.40 4.03
CA CYS A 545 10.14 -0.19 4.45
C CYS A 545 9.19 -0.32 3.25
N PHE A 546 8.50 -1.45 3.12
CA PHE A 546 7.43 -1.63 2.14
C PHE A 546 6.25 -2.40 2.74
N ARG A 547 5.06 -2.27 2.13
CA ARG A 547 3.86 -3.00 2.52
C ARG A 547 3.29 -3.73 1.31
N VAL A 548 2.93 -5.01 1.46
CA VAL A 548 2.27 -5.77 0.39
C VAL A 548 0.75 -5.71 0.57
N GLU A 549 0.11 -4.95 -0.31
CA GLU A 549 -1.33 -4.69 -0.33
C GLU A 549 -1.95 -5.32 -1.58
N GLY A 550 -2.58 -6.48 -1.41
CA GLY A 550 -3.16 -7.24 -2.51
C GLY A 550 -2.12 -7.94 -3.39
N ASP A 551 -2.43 -8.14 -4.67
CA ASP A 551 -1.54 -8.75 -5.66
C ASP A 551 -0.86 -7.69 -6.55
N LYS A 552 -0.64 -6.47 -6.02
CA LYS A 552 0.04 -5.38 -6.73
C LYS A 552 1.51 -5.74 -6.97
N ILE A 553 2.00 -5.56 -8.19
CA ILE A 553 3.44 -5.62 -8.48
C ILE A 553 4.10 -4.40 -7.83
N LEU A 554 5.05 -4.64 -6.93
CA LEU A 554 5.81 -3.61 -6.23
C LEU A 554 7.26 -3.61 -6.71
N ASN A 555 7.76 -2.45 -7.15
CA ASN A 555 9.18 -2.27 -7.41
C ASN A 555 9.90 -2.02 -6.06
N ILE A 556 10.42 -3.08 -5.46
CA ILE A 556 11.07 -3.02 -4.15
C ILE A 556 12.54 -2.63 -4.29
N SER A 557 12.98 -1.67 -3.48
CA SER A 557 14.40 -1.32 -3.37
C SER A 557 15.23 -2.50 -2.83
N LYS A 558 16.41 -2.74 -3.41
CA LYS A 558 17.44 -3.64 -2.86
C LYS A 558 17.86 -3.29 -1.41
N HIS A 559 17.59 -2.06 -0.97
CA HIS A 559 17.84 -1.59 0.40
C HIS A 559 16.69 -1.92 1.37
N ALA A 560 15.60 -2.54 0.91
CA ALA A 560 14.48 -2.91 1.75
C ALA A 560 14.91 -3.89 2.85
N ARG A 561 14.48 -3.62 4.09
CA ARG A 561 14.76 -4.42 5.29
C ARG A 561 13.50 -4.77 6.06
N HIS A 562 12.47 -3.93 6.04
CA HIS A 562 11.28 -4.13 6.85
C HIS A 562 10.05 -4.25 5.94
N SER A 563 9.23 -5.27 6.18
CA SER A 563 8.00 -5.47 5.45
C SER A 563 6.84 -5.80 6.35
N SER A 564 5.66 -5.44 5.86
CA SER A 564 4.40 -5.97 6.35
C SER A 564 3.49 -6.36 5.19
N TYR A 565 2.40 -7.05 5.52
CA TYR A 565 1.33 -7.30 4.58
C TYR A 565 -0.02 -7.44 5.29
N ILE A 566 -1.09 -7.14 4.56
CA ILE A 566 -2.46 -7.43 4.99
C ILE A 566 -2.76 -8.86 4.56
N GLY A 567 -2.91 -9.77 5.52
CA GLY A 567 -3.27 -11.15 5.28
C GLY A 567 -4.68 -11.28 4.68
N GLY A 568 -4.89 -12.32 3.89
CA GLY A 568 -6.16 -12.61 3.22
C GLY A 568 -6.67 -14.02 3.54
N TRP A 569 -7.93 -14.27 3.21
CA TRP A 569 -8.57 -15.59 3.37
C TRP A 569 -7.74 -16.73 2.77
N ARG A 570 -7.14 -16.52 1.59
CA ARG A 570 -6.22 -17.46 0.94
C ARG A 570 -5.07 -16.71 0.30
N ASP A 571 -3.93 -16.76 0.95
CA ASP A 571 -2.70 -16.13 0.51
C ASP A 571 -1.81 -17.15 -0.20
N GLY A 572 -2.05 -17.29 -1.51
CA GLY A 572 -1.23 -18.08 -2.41
C GLY A 572 0.13 -17.43 -2.70
N ILE A 573 1.07 -18.22 -3.23
CA ILE A 573 2.47 -17.81 -3.42
C ILE A 573 2.65 -16.54 -4.28
N LYS A 574 1.72 -16.25 -5.22
CA LYS A 574 1.74 -15.06 -6.07
C LYS A 574 1.90 -13.76 -5.27
N LYS A 575 1.16 -13.62 -4.16
CA LYS A 575 1.24 -12.48 -3.25
C LYS A 575 2.65 -12.28 -2.67
N PHE A 576 3.36 -13.38 -2.44
CA PHE A 576 4.67 -13.39 -1.81
C PHE A 576 5.84 -13.47 -2.81
N GLN A 577 5.57 -13.48 -4.12
CA GLN A 577 6.62 -13.54 -5.15
C GLN A 577 7.66 -12.42 -4.99
N VAL A 578 7.22 -11.25 -4.54
CA VAL A 578 8.07 -10.07 -4.35
C VAL A 578 9.19 -10.27 -3.31
N PHE A 579 9.02 -11.21 -2.38
CA PHE A 579 10.00 -11.48 -1.32
C PHE A 579 11.17 -12.36 -1.77
N TYR A 580 11.07 -13.06 -2.91
CA TYR A 580 12.20 -13.84 -3.43
C TYR A 580 13.40 -12.97 -3.84
N GLY A 581 13.18 -11.67 -4.08
CA GLY A 581 14.24 -10.68 -4.31
C GLY A 581 14.74 -9.95 -3.06
N THR A 582 14.25 -10.28 -1.86
CA THR A 582 14.53 -9.54 -0.61
C THR A 582 15.41 -10.33 0.38
N GLU A 583 16.58 -10.78 -0.06
CA GLU A 583 17.51 -11.60 0.75
C GLU A 583 17.93 -10.95 2.08
N HIS A 584 17.92 -9.61 2.14
CA HIS A 584 18.28 -8.81 3.30
C HIS A 584 17.09 -8.43 4.22
N LEU A 585 15.91 -9.02 3.99
CA LEU A 585 14.73 -8.75 4.79
C LEU A 585 14.93 -9.18 6.25
N ARG A 586 14.56 -8.30 7.18
CA ARG A 586 14.60 -8.47 8.64
C ARG A 586 13.21 -8.65 9.25
N THR A 587 12.19 -8.07 8.63
CA THR A 587 10.81 -8.11 9.14
C THR A 587 9.87 -8.74 8.13
N PHE A 588 9.16 -9.80 8.52
CA PHE A 588 8.07 -10.41 7.77
C PHE A 588 6.83 -10.51 8.68
N LEU A 589 5.89 -9.57 8.51
CA LEU A 589 4.84 -9.29 9.49
C LEU A 589 3.43 -9.20 8.85
N PRO A 590 2.54 -10.19 9.05
CA PRO A 590 1.10 -9.99 8.89
C PRO A 590 0.61 -8.96 9.92
N LEU A 591 -0.17 -7.97 9.49
CA LEU A 591 -0.71 -6.93 10.38
C LEU A 591 -2.22 -7.02 10.59
N LYS A 592 -2.99 -7.30 9.53
CA LYS A 592 -4.45 -7.47 9.59
C LYS A 592 -4.84 -8.71 8.82
N LEU A 593 -5.70 -9.53 9.41
CA LEU A 593 -6.35 -10.68 8.79
C LEU A 593 -7.87 -10.43 8.76
N PRO A 594 -8.61 -10.90 7.74
CA PRO A 594 -10.06 -10.94 7.80
C PRO A 594 -10.54 -11.84 8.95
N ASN A 595 -11.77 -11.58 9.42
CA ASN A 595 -12.31 -12.10 10.67
C ASN A 595 -12.13 -13.62 10.93
N LYS A 596 -12.04 -13.94 12.23
CA LYS A 596 -11.55 -15.21 12.83
C LYS A 596 -11.82 -16.50 12.03
N GLY A 597 -10.73 -17.25 11.78
CA GLY A 597 -10.75 -18.71 11.62
C GLY A 597 -10.48 -19.28 10.22
N GLY A 598 -10.47 -18.44 9.18
CA GLY A 598 -10.44 -18.89 7.77
C GLY A 598 -9.24 -18.45 6.93
N CYS A 599 -8.17 -17.94 7.52
CA CYS A 599 -7.00 -17.45 6.77
C CYS A 599 -5.98 -18.57 6.53
N TYR A 600 -5.64 -18.82 5.26
CA TYR A 600 -4.65 -19.84 4.85
C TYR A 600 -3.48 -19.18 4.13
N ILE A 601 -2.26 -19.59 4.49
CA ILE A 601 -1.03 -19.25 3.76
C ILE A 601 -0.54 -20.49 2.99
N SER A 602 0.03 -20.30 1.80
CA SER A 602 0.59 -21.42 1.04
C SER A 602 1.79 -22.04 1.75
N ASN A 603 1.83 -23.38 1.83
CA ASN A 603 2.99 -24.11 2.38
C ASN A 603 4.31 -23.75 1.68
N GLN A 604 4.29 -23.36 0.40
CA GLN A 604 5.47 -22.86 -0.33
C GLN A 604 6.10 -21.62 0.32
N VAL A 605 5.31 -20.79 1.02
CA VAL A 605 5.88 -19.69 1.82
C VAL A 605 6.76 -20.26 2.93
N LEU A 606 6.28 -21.28 3.63
CA LEU A 606 6.96 -21.89 4.76
C LEU A 606 8.16 -22.76 4.34
N SER A 607 8.02 -23.56 3.28
CA SER A 607 9.04 -24.50 2.82
C SER A 607 10.07 -23.90 1.85
N ASP A 608 9.70 -22.90 1.04
CA ASP A 608 10.53 -22.46 -0.08
C ASP A 608 10.96 -20.99 0.03
N LEU A 609 10.13 -20.12 0.60
CA LEU A 609 10.42 -18.69 0.76
C LEU A 609 11.13 -18.38 2.08
N LEU A 610 10.53 -18.73 3.22
CA LEU A 610 11.12 -18.44 4.55
C LEU A 610 12.58 -18.90 4.66
N PRO A 611 13.00 -20.09 4.19
CA PRO A 611 14.41 -20.52 4.30
C PRO A 611 15.40 -19.67 3.52
N LYS A 612 14.95 -18.85 2.55
CA LYS A 612 15.80 -17.92 1.79
C LYS A 612 16.01 -16.59 2.51
N LEU A 613 15.10 -16.22 3.42
CA LEU A 613 15.12 -14.95 4.15
C LEU A 613 16.04 -15.02 5.38
N LYS A 614 17.31 -15.39 5.17
CA LYS A 614 18.28 -15.66 6.26
C LYS A 614 18.56 -14.46 7.18
N CYS A 615 18.24 -13.23 6.74
CA CYS A 615 18.42 -12.01 7.54
C CYS A 615 17.28 -11.71 8.53
N LEU A 616 16.22 -12.53 8.60
CA LEU A 616 15.05 -12.26 9.44
C LEU A 616 15.39 -12.13 10.93
N ARG A 617 14.79 -11.12 11.55
CA ARG A 617 14.79 -10.81 12.99
C ARG A 617 13.39 -10.90 13.58
N VAL A 618 12.39 -10.42 12.84
CA VAL A 618 10.97 -10.46 13.16
C VAL A 618 10.25 -11.35 12.16
N LEU A 619 9.62 -12.41 12.66
CA LEU A 619 8.71 -13.25 11.90
C LEU A 619 7.40 -13.41 12.68
N SER A 620 6.28 -13.12 12.04
CA SER A 620 4.95 -13.49 12.56
C SER A 620 4.19 -14.29 11.51
N LEU A 621 3.47 -15.29 11.97
CA LEU A 621 2.48 -16.08 11.22
C LEU A 621 1.16 -16.15 12.01
N GLU A 622 0.94 -15.16 12.88
CA GLU A 622 -0.27 -15.01 13.69
C GLU A 622 -1.55 -15.13 12.86
N GLY A 623 -2.54 -15.84 13.41
CA GLY A 623 -3.90 -15.99 12.88
C GLY A 623 -4.05 -16.83 11.61
N TYR A 624 -2.97 -17.38 11.05
CA TYR A 624 -3.06 -18.36 9.97
C TYR A 624 -3.46 -19.75 10.48
N HIS A 625 -4.21 -20.47 9.64
CA HIS A 625 -4.65 -21.83 9.88
C HIS A 625 -3.51 -22.84 9.64
N LEU A 626 -2.48 -22.78 10.47
CA LEU A 626 -1.35 -23.70 10.47
C LEU A 626 -1.60 -24.83 11.48
N THR A 627 -1.43 -26.08 11.08
CA THR A 627 -1.51 -27.27 11.95
C THR A 627 -0.15 -27.91 12.22
N GLU A 628 0.75 -27.80 11.25
CA GLU A 628 2.12 -28.30 11.28
C GLU A 628 3.07 -27.19 10.79
N LEU A 629 4.31 -27.24 11.26
CA LEU A 629 5.36 -26.27 10.94
C LEU A 629 6.58 -27.04 10.40
N PRO A 630 7.15 -26.65 9.25
CA PRO A 630 8.33 -27.32 8.71
C PRO A 630 9.58 -27.05 9.56
N ASP A 631 10.52 -28.00 9.61
CA ASP A 631 11.74 -27.92 10.44
C ASP A 631 12.84 -27.00 9.84
N VAL A 632 12.45 -25.81 9.36
CA VAL A 632 13.33 -24.84 8.68
C VAL A 632 13.71 -23.64 9.56
N PHE A 633 13.02 -23.43 10.67
CA PHE A 633 13.15 -22.22 11.48
C PHE A 633 14.54 -22.09 12.11
N GLY A 634 15.18 -23.20 12.48
CA GLY A 634 16.51 -23.17 13.10
C GLY A 634 17.65 -22.65 12.23
N ASP A 635 17.45 -22.52 10.92
CA ASP A 635 18.39 -21.86 10.01
C ASP A 635 18.30 -20.32 10.07
N LEU A 636 17.20 -19.78 10.59
CA LEU A 636 16.93 -18.34 10.66
C LEU A 636 17.57 -17.75 11.92
N ILE A 637 18.88 -17.98 12.08
CA ILE A 637 19.66 -17.73 13.30
C ILE A 637 19.63 -16.29 13.82
N HIS A 638 19.17 -15.33 13.00
CA HIS A 638 19.02 -13.93 13.37
C HIS A 638 17.66 -13.58 13.99
N LEU A 639 16.71 -14.53 14.04
CA LEU A 639 15.40 -14.33 14.64
C LEU A 639 15.51 -13.95 16.11
N ARG A 640 14.75 -12.91 16.47
CA ARG A 640 14.61 -12.35 17.81
C ARG A 640 13.15 -12.29 18.27
N TYR A 641 12.22 -12.23 17.32
CA TYR A 641 10.78 -12.24 17.57
C TYR A 641 10.10 -13.28 16.68
N LEU A 642 9.34 -14.17 17.30
CA LEU A 642 8.56 -15.20 16.62
C LEU A 642 7.15 -15.25 17.21
N ASN A 643 6.13 -15.10 16.36
CA ASN A 643 4.72 -15.09 16.80
C ASN A 643 3.89 -16.06 15.96
N PHE A 644 3.27 -17.02 16.64
CA PHE A 644 2.33 -18.00 16.08
C PHE A 644 0.93 -17.91 16.73
N SER A 645 0.60 -16.79 17.39
CA SER A 645 -0.68 -16.63 18.09
C SER A 645 -1.89 -16.94 17.18
N TYR A 646 -2.97 -17.46 17.75
CA TYR A 646 -4.20 -17.82 17.05
C TYR A 646 -4.04 -18.83 15.89
N THR A 647 -2.92 -19.57 15.84
CA THR A 647 -2.73 -20.73 14.94
C THR A 647 -3.26 -22.01 15.59
N ARG A 648 -3.28 -23.13 14.84
CA ARG A 648 -3.74 -24.46 15.30
C ARG A 648 -2.60 -25.48 15.35
N ILE A 649 -1.37 -25.00 15.53
CA ILE A 649 -0.17 -25.83 15.55
C ILE A 649 -0.24 -26.85 16.69
N LYS A 650 0.11 -28.11 16.40
CA LYS A 650 0.13 -29.18 17.39
C LYS A 650 1.41 -29.23 18.20
N THR A 651 2.52 -28.97 17.53
CA THR A 651 3.87 -28.98 18.09
C THR A 651 4.67 -27.83 17.49
N LEU A 652 5.71 -27.40 18.19
CA LEU A 652 6.77 -26.56 17.62
C LEU A 652 7.91 -27.47 17.15
N PRO A 653 8.54 -27.20 15.99
CA PRO A 653 9.67 -27.98 15.52
C PRO A 653 10.91 -27.80 16.40
N ASP A 654 11.61 -28.89 16.72
CA ASP A 654 12.82 -28.90 17.56
C ASP A 654 13.93 -27.96 17.04
N SER A 655 13.97 -27.65 15.73
CA SER A 655 14.91 -26.65 15.20
C SER A 655 14.72 -25.24 15.76
N ILE A 656 13.54 -24.88 16.30
CA ILE A 656 13.35 -23.60 16.99
C ILE A 656 14.32 -23.46 18.16
N CYS A 657 14.66 -24.54 18.86
CA CYS A 657 15.64 -24.52 19.96
C CYS A 657 17.08 -24.19 19.53
N LYS A 658 17.37 -24.13 18.22
CA LYS A 658 18.64 -23.62 17.68
C LYS A 658 18.70 -22.09 17.66
N LEU A 659 17.57 -21.39 17.82
CA LEU A 659 17.46 -19.93 17.75
C LEU A 659 17.96 -19.26 19.03
N CYS A 660 19.28 -19.33 19.27
CA CYS A 660 19.90 -18.76 20.46
C CYS A 660 19.73 -17.23 20.61
N ASN A 661 19.39 -16.51 19.53
CA ASN A 661 19.10 -15.07 19.53
C ASN A 661 17.61 -14.71 19.76
N LEU A 662 16.73 -15.72 19.92
CA LEU A 662 15.29 -15.46 20.11
C LEU A 662 15.05 -14.77 21.46
N GLU A 663 14.47 -13.57 21.43
CA GLU A 663 14.16 -12.76 22.62
C GLU A 663 12.67 -12.87 23.01
N THR A 664 11.78 -13.03 22.02
CA THR A 664 10.32 -13.09 22.17
C THR A 664 9.70 -14.24 21.38
N LEU A 665 8.89 -15.08 22.05
CA LEU A 665 8.07 -16.14 21.47
C LEU A 665 6.62 -16.00 21.95
N ILE A 666 5.69 -15.81 21.02
CA ILE A 666 4.26 -15.60 21.31
C ILE A 666 3.41 -16.72 20.71
N LEU A 667 2.61 -17.37 21.56
CA LEU A 667 1.81 -18.57 21.30
C LEU A 667 0.38 -18.41 21.86
N ARG A 668 -0.14 -17.16 21.88
CA ARG A 668 -1.46 -16.86 22.47
C ARG A 668 -2.56 -17.62 21.74
N MET A 669 -3.47 -18.24 22.47
CA MET A 669 -4.66 -18.93 21.93
C MET A 669 -4.33 -20.03 20.90
N CYS A 670 -3.14 -20.64 20.98
CA CYS A 670 -2.78 -21.83 20.22
C CYS A 670 -3.39 -23.09 20.86
N HIS A 671 -4.73 -23.17 20.93
CA HIS A 671 -5.46 -24.17 21.71
C HIS A 671 -5.08 -25.63 21.42
N ASN A 672 -4.57 -25.92 20.22
CA ASN A 672 -4.16 -27.25 19.77
C ASN A 672 -2.71 -27.63 20.14
N LEU A 673 -1.93 -26.76 20.79
CA LEU A 673 -0.52 -27.04 21.10
C LEU A 673 -0.42 -28.10 22.21
N GLU A 674 -0.06 -29.32 21.83
CA GLU A 674 -0.01 -30.51 22.69
C GLU A 674 1.28 -30.53 23.55
N GLU A 675 2.43 -30.17 22.97
CA GLU A 675 3.73 -30.21 23.65
C GLU A 675 4.71 -29.11 23.21
N PHE A 676 5.68 -28.83 24.10
CA PHE A 676 6.83 -27.96 23.81
C PHE A 676 8.07 -28.79 23.44
N PRO A 677 8.96 -28.26 22.58
CA PRO A 677 10.23 -28.89 22.22
C PRO A 677 11.06 -29.30 23.43
N SER A 678 11.73 -30.45 23.33
CA SER A 678 12.50 -31.03 24.44
C SER A 678 13.68 -30.16 24.92
N ARG A 679 14.11 -29.21 24.07
CA ARG A 679 15.29 -28.36 24.25
C ARG A 679 14.98 -26.87 24.43
N MET A 680 13.76 -26.49 24.83
CA MET A 680 13.38 -25.08 25.06
C MET A 680 14.35 -24.28 25.95
N ARG A 681 15.06 -24.94 26.88
CA ARG A 681 16.10 -24.34 27.73
C ARG A 681 17.32 -23.79 26.96
N ASP A 682 17.53 -24.22 25.72
CA ASP A 682 18.67 -23.81 24.89
C ASP A 682 18.45 -22.41 24.25
N LEU A 683 17.23 -21.86 24.37
CA LEU A 683 16.86 -20.50 23.98
C LEU A 683 17.38 -19.47 25.01
N ILE A 684 18.70 -19.39 25.16
CA ILE A 684 19.39 -18.66 26.24
C ILE A 684 19.07 -17.15 26.35
N ASN A 685 18.62 -16.53 25.26
CA ASN A 685 18.24 -15.11 25.21
C ASN A 685 16.72 -14.85 25.30
N LEU A 686 15.90 -15.90 25.44
CA LEU A 686 14.44 -15.77 25.50
C LEU A 686 14.04 -15.07 26.81
N ARG A 687 13.21 -14.02 26.67
CA ARG A 687 12.74 -13.16 27.76
C ARG A 687 11.22 -13.14 27.85
N HIS A 688 10.55 -13.11 26.70
CA HIS A 688 9.10 -13.11 26.62
C HIS A 688 8.63 -14.43 26.01
N LEU A 689 7.98 -15.26 26.83
CA LEU A 689 7.28 -16.46 26.40
C LEU A 689 5.81 -16.32 26.80
N ASP A 690 4.96 -15.96 25.85
CA ASP A 690 3.53 -15.78 26.09
C ASP A 690 2.74 -16.97 25.53
N PHE A 691 2.12 -17.73 26.42
CA PHE A 691 1.32 -18.91 26.12
C PHE A 691 -0.11 -18.78 26.69
N THR A 692 -0.60 -17.54 26.78
CA THR A 692 -1.94 -17.23 27.31
C THR A 692 -3.02 -17.91 26.46
N GLY A 693 -3.91 -18.68 27.09
CA GLY A 693 -5.00 -19.37 26.39
C GLY A 693 -4.65 -20.75 25.83
N LEU A 694 -3.48 -21.30 26.14
CA LEU A 694 -3.25 -22.74 26.01
C LEU A 694 -4.11 -23.51 27.05
N GLU A 695 -4.72 -24.62 26.66
CA GLU A 695 -5.46 -25.53 27.58
C GLU A 695 -4.53 -26.46 28.39
N VAL A 696 -3.22 -26.16 28.39
CA VAL A 696 -2.15 -27.04 28.85
C VAL A 696 -2.03 -27.06 30.39
N ALA A 697 -3.04 -27.63 31.04
CA ALA A 697 -2.99 -27.97 32.46
C ALA A 697 -2.01 -29.12 32.77
N GLU A 698 -1.72 -29.99 31.79
CA GLU A 698 -0.96 -31.22 32.01
C GLU A 698 0.48 -31.22 31.45
N ALA A 699 0.75 -30.73 30.23
CA ALA A 699 2.11 -30.83 29.67
C ALA A 699 3.17 -29.97 30.40
N CYS A 700 2.74 -28.91 31.10
CA CYS A 700 3.62 -28.17 32.02
C CYS A 700 3.90 -28.97 33.31
N ALA A 701 2.96 -29.78 33.81
CA ALA A 701 3.15 -30.57 35.02
C ALA A 701 4.27 -31.62 34.84
N SER A 702 4.35 -32.25 33.67
CA SER A 702 5.40 -33.21 33.28
C SER A 702 6.81 -32.61 33.23
N ASN A 703 6.94 -31.30 33.04
CA ASN A 703 8.22 -30.60 32.88
C ASN A 703 8.67 -29.75 34.08
N ARG A 704 7.88 -29.68 35.17
CA ARG A 704 8.25 -28.94 36.41
C ARG A 704 9.57 -29.39 37.03
N SER A 705 10.00 -30.63 36.80
CA SER A 705 11.31 -31.15 37.27
C SER A 705 12.52 -30.69 36.43
N LYS A 706 12.30 -29.98 35.31
CA LYS A 706 13.35 -29.50 34.38
C LYS A 706 13.27 -27.99 34.05
N GLN A 707 12.20 -27.29 34.42
CA GLN A 707 11.96 -25.87 34.08
C GLN A 707 12.29 -24.86 35.22
N THR A 708 13.06 -25.24 36.24
CA THR A 708 13.39 -24.41 37.41
C THR A 708 14.21 -23.13 37.11
N GLY A 709 14.53 -22.85 35.85
CA GLY A 709 15.19 -21.61 35.39
C GLY A 709 14.30 -20.60 34.66
N LEU A 710 13.07 -20.95 34.27
CA LEU A 710 12.19 -20.09 33.45
C LEU A 710 11.18 -19.27 34.28
N GLU A 711 10.72 -19.76 35.43
CA GLU A 711 9.73 -19.05 36.27
C GLU A 711 10.31 -17.86 37.11
N ARG A 712 11.52 -17.38 36.80
CA ARG A 712 12.25 -16.37 37.61
C ARG A 712 13.04 -15.33 36.80
N ARG A 713 12.69 -15.07 35.53
CA ARG A 713 13.30 -13.99 34.73
C ARG A 713 12.25 -13.05 34.18
#